data_AF-A0A3M2DF33-F1
#
_entry.id   AF-A0A3M2DF33-F1
#
_cell.length_a   1.000
_cell.length_b   1.000
_cell.length_c   1.000
_cell.angle_alpha   90.00
_cell.angle_beta   90.00
_cell.angle_gamma   90.00
#
_symmetry.space_group_name_H-M   'P 1'
#
loop_
_entity.id
_entity.type
_entity.pdbx_description
1 polymer ?
#
loop_
_entity_poly.entity_id
_entity_poly.type
_entity_poly.pdbx_seq_one_letter_code
_entity_poly.pdbx_strand_id
1 'polypeptide(L)'
;MFFDLLLISAIVATAYLGPMLLRRGSGGQRLYGWLLVANLVLAVVALAARNSDADRAVANLVGFVAIAASVFLIMVPPMVRGATHWAYRTDRLRLARHLAALRELLQPGMGGAQEAELFQSMLDVRSGRVDEAVEALRRRRAEIDDPLVRRRIDERIVVTYLYARRWQDAIAAFEAIGGVDGGPLSPATVAEMVGAYCEAGRIETAAELVDRLEQSPLSREPLFAPLLYRARLVFLAFVGRTAAVDAIVAPDGVLGPTLPDAVRHYWAGVARLRAGDRPGAIARFDEAVRRAGRNRRVRELAASRLESVDAPGIAGPHAFPAAVAELADRLAERAVMPSDGERAARLAATAPRRAPLVTGIIVANLAVMAVLWAVYGATDSIAALVRTANLRAGVDAGQWWRIPTSVFVHVGLPHLLLNMYGLWALGRFVEHMFGSVRTAAIYAVAGVAGAAASYLVSGAALSAGASGAVLGLAGALLAELGLRRDAYPKRWRSGLFRLLLLLTGANVAIGFAYPAIDQAAHLGGLAAGAVMAAWLSPRWGVGRARITAVAAAAIAGLVAAATLYGAVAAATTSYADLLAAQPPRPRAFPGVVVDAPAPWRLAGGELADDSGLYIRFEVRAVSSLVDADEAVDAVVARERRDALALRGFDAVREARSTPLRLPAPWRGRHIEAVARGPSADEVYRVVAFAREAPGGGVWAGSAYLPDALADDLSPVIASMLASARPAP
;
A
#
# COMPACT_ATOMS: atom_id res chain seq x y z
N MET A 1 -6.90 22.00 5.75
CA MET A 1 -6.45 20.83 6.54
C MET A 1 -6.07 19.64 5.67
N PHE A 2 -7.00 18.85 5.09
CA PHE A 2 -6.62 17.65 4.33
C PHE A 2 -5.65 17.95 3.17
N PHE A 3 -5.92 19.03 2.45
CA PHE A 3 -5.03 19.55 1.41
C PHE A 3 -3.61 19.88 1.94
N ASP A 4 -3.50 20.49 3.12
CA ASP A 4 -2.21 20.80 3.76
C ASP A 4 -1.43 19.53 4.11
N LEU A 5 -2.13 18.50 4.60
CA LEU A 5 -1.52 17.21 4.92
C LEU A 5 -0.96 16.51 3.69
N LEU A 6 -1.68 16.57 2.56
CA LEU A 6 -1.18 16.07 1.28
C LEU A 6 0.06 16.85 0.83
N LEU A 7 0.04 18.17 0.98
CA LEU A 7 1.14 19.04 0.62
C LEU A 7 2.39 18.78 1.47
N ILE A 8 2.23 18.60 2.78
CA ILE A 8 3.36 18.27 3.67
C ILE A 8 3.88 16.87 3.38
N SER A 9 2.99 15.90 3.09
CA SER A 9 3.41 14.56 2.67
C SER A 9 4.24 14.61 1.38
N ALA A 10 3.84 15.45 0.42
CA ALA A 10 4.60 15.74 -0.79
C ALA A 10 5.98 16.32 -0.47
N ILE A 11 6.07 17.33 0.41
CA ILE A 11 7.32 17.95 0.88
C ILE A 11 8.26 16.90 1.46
N VAL A 12 7.79 16.08 2.40
CA VAL A 12 8.62 15.07 3.07
C VAL A 12 9.19 14.06 2.07
N ALA A 13 8.35 13.56 1.16
CA ALA A 13 8.76 12.57 0.19
C ALA A 13 9.79 13.12 -0.81
N THR A 14 9.57 14.34 -1.32
CA THR A 14 10.46 14.97 -2.30
C THR A 14 11.75 15.49 -1.67
N ALA A 15 11.70 16.02 -0.44
CA ALA A 15 12.88 16.49 0.31
C ALA A 15 13.87 15.35 0.61
N TYR A 16 13.39 14.12 0.72
CA TYR A 16 14.27 12.96 0.86
C TYR A 16 14.77 12.43 -0.50
N LEU A 17 13.85 12.11 -1.40
CA LEU A 17 14.16 11.40 -2.64
C LEU A 17 14.95 12.27 -3.62
N GLY A 18 14.60 13.56 -3.76
CA GLY A 18 15.25 14.48 -4.69
C GLY A 18 16.75 14.63 -4.43
N PRO A 19 17.17 15.12 -3.25
CA PRO A 19 18.59 15.25 -2.91
C PRO A 19 19.36 13.92 -2.92
N MET A 20 18.71 12.81 -2.53
CA MET A 20 19.33 11.48 -2.60
C MET A 20 19.70 11.11 -4.04
N LEU A 21 18.79 11.33 -4.99
CA LEU A 21 18.99 11.04 -6.40
C LEU A 21 19.98 12.00 -7.06
N LEU A 22 20.00 13.28 -6.66
CA LEU A 22 20.98 14.24 -7.17
C LEU A 22 22.42 13.89 -6.75
N ARG A 23 22.61 13.37 -5.53
CA ARG A 23 23.94 12.99 -5.01
C ARG A 23 24.48 11.68 -5.57
N ARG A 24 23.61 10.77 -6.03
CA ARG A 24 23.98 9.38 -6.38
C ARG A 24 23.54 8.93 -7.77
N GLY A 25 22.86 9.79 -8.50
CA GLY A 25 22.19 9.44 -9.74
C GLY A 25 23.06 9.62 -10.99
N SER A 26 22.87 8.74 -11.97
CA SER A 26 23.25 8.96 -13.38
C SER A 26 22.43 10.11 -14.01
N GLY A 27 22.73 10.49 -15.26
CA GLY A 27 22.06 11.61 -15.96
C GLY A 27 20.53 11.62 -15.83
N GLY A 28 19.86 10.52 -16.18
CA GLY A 28 18.40 10.41 -16.07
C GLY A 28 17.90 10.46 -14.61
N GLN A 29 18.61 9.82 -13.68
CA GLN A 29 18.26 9.86 -12.25
C GLN A 29 18.41 11.26 -11.66
N ARG A 30 19.37 12.06 -12.15
CA ARG A 30 19.51 13.48 -11.78
C ARG A 30 18.35 14.32 -12.31
N LEU A 31 17.89 14.07 -13.54
CA LEU A 31 16.67 14.71 -14.05
C LEU A 31 15.47 14.39 -13.16
N TYR A 32 15.27 13.12 -12.79
CA TYR A 32 14.22 12.74 -11.86
C TYR A 32 14.39 13.41 -10.49
N GLY A 33 15.61 13.49 -9.97
CA GLY A 33 15.94 14.24 -8.75
C GLY A 33 15.55 15.71 -8.84
N TRP A 34 15.84 16.38 -9.96
CA TRP A 34 15.44 17.77 -10.20
C TRP A 34 13.93 17.96 -10.29
N LEU A 35 13.20 17.04 -10.94
CA LEU A 35 11.74 17.07 -10.96
C LEU A 35 11.15 17.01 -9.54
N LEU A 36 11.72 16.17 -8.68
CA LEU A 36 11.30 16.07 -7.28
C LEU A 36 11.65 17.34 -6.49
N VAL A 37 12.83 17.94 -6.71
CA VAL A 37 13.21 19.20 -6.05
C VAL A 37 12.35 20.37 -6.54
N ALA A 38 12.03 20.45 -7.82
CA ALA A 38 11.10 21.46 -8.33
C ALA A 38 9.71 21.30 -7.68
N ASN A 39 9.23 20.06 -7.58
CA ASN A 39 7.98 19.75 -6.90
C ASN A 39 8.01 20.09 -5.39
N LEU A 40 9.15 19.86 -4.72
CA LEU A 40 9.37 20.29 -3.34
C LEU A 40 9.20 21.80 -3.20
N VAL A 41 9.81 22.58 -4.09
CA VAL A 41 9.70 24.04 -4.07
C VAL A 41 8.26 24.48 -4.27
N LEU A 42 7.54 23.91 -5.25
CA LEU A 42 6.12 24.21 -5.46
C LEU A 42 5.29 23.91 -4.20
N ALA A 43 5.55 22.78 -3.55
CA ALA A 43 4.82 22.37 -2.36
C ALA A 43 5.08 23.31 -1.17
N VAL A 44 6.34 23.71 -0.95
CA VAL A 44 6.72 24.66 0.11
C VAL A 44 6.15 26.04 -0.14
N VAL A 45 6.24 26.55 -1.38
CA VAL A 45 5.70 27.86 -1.77
C VAL A 45 4.19 27.88 -1.59
N ALA A 46 3.49 26.84 -2.07
CA ALA A 46 2.05 26.72 -1.86
C ALA A 46 1.70 26.74 -0.37
N LEU A 47 2.41 25.99 0.47
CA LEU A 47 2.12 25.94 1.91
C LEU A 47 2.35 27.30 2.58
N ALA A 48 3.45 27.98 2.24
CA ALA A 48 3.80 29.28 2.81
C ALA A 48 2.84 30.39 2.39
N ALA A 49 2.40 30.40 1.12
CA ALA A 49 1.53 31.43 0.58
C ALA A 49 0.05 31.28 0.98
N ARG A 50 -0.36 30.18 1.61
CA ARG A 50 -1.78 29.97 1.99
C ARG A 50 -2.27 30.86 3.13
N ASN A 51 -1.36 31.46 3.89
CA ASN A 51 -1.70 32.33 5.02
C ASN A 51 -2.07 33.76 4.59
N SER A 52 -1.83 34.17 3.34
CA SER A 52 -2.31 35.45 2.80
C SER A 52 -3.66 35.26 2.09
N ASP A 53 -4.67 36.07 2.44
CA ASP A 53 -5.98 36.03 1.78
C ASP A 53 -5.89 36.41 0.29
N ALA A 54 -4.97 37.32 -0.07
CA ALA A 54 -4.78 37.80 -1.45
C ALA A 54 -4.27 36.71 -2.41
N ASP A 55 -3.47 35.75 -1.93
CA ASP A 55 -2.82 34.75 -2.78
C ASP A 55 -3.43 33.35 -2.65
N ARG A 56 -4.47 33.18 -1.82
CA ARG A 56 -5.00 31.85 -1.46
C ARG A 56 -5.44 31.02 -2.67
N ALA A 57 -6.05 31.65 -3.69
CA ALA A 57 -6.47 30.95 -4.91
C ALA A 57 -5.25 30.44 -5.70
N VAL A 58 -4.22 31.26 -5.86
CA VAL A 58 -2.96 30.90 -6.53
C VAL A 58 -2.23 29.82 -5.74
N ALA A 59 -2.13 29.97 -4.42
CA ALA A 59 -1.51 29.00 -3.53
C ALA A 59 -2.20 27.63 -3.58
N ASN A 60 -3.54 27.60 -3.65
CA ASN A 60 -4.30 26.36 -3.83
C ASN A 60 -4.03 25.72 -5.20
N LEU A 61 -3.93 26.51 -6.28
CA LEU A 61 -3.59 25.98 -7.61
C LEU A 61 -2.18 25.38 -7.63
N VAL A 62 -1.18 26.12 -7.12
CA VAL A 62 0.21 25.64 -7.02
C VAL A 62 0.29 24.39 -6.16
N GLY A 63 -0.43 24.37 -5.03
CA GLY A 63 -0.49 23.20 -4.15
C GLY A 63 -1.13 22.00 -4.82
N PHE A 64 -2.17 22.19 -5.64
CA PHE A 64 -2.81 21.11 -6.38
C PHE A 64 -1.86 20.52 -7.41
N VAL A 65 -1.13 21.38 -8.15
CA VAL A 65 -0.08 20.94 -9.08
C VAL A 65 1.00 20.14 -8.34
N ALA A 66 1.44 20.60 -7.17
CA ALA A 66 2.46 19.91 -6.39
C ALA A 66 2.00 18.54 -5.85
N ILE A 67 0.76 18.45 -5.39
CA ILE A 67 0.14 17.18 -4.95
C ILE A 67 0.02 16.23 -6.14
N ALA A 68 -0.53 16.69 -7.27
CA ALA A 68 -0.68 15.88 -8.47
C ALA A 68 0.68 15.38 -8.97
N ALA A 69 1.68 16.25 -9.06
CA ALA A 69 3.04 15.87 -9.44
C ALA A 69 3.62 14.83 -8.47
N SER A 70 3.38 14.94 -7.16
CA SER A 70 3.81 13.91 -6.20
C SER A 70 3.16 12.55 -6.45
N VAL A 71 1.86 12.53 -6.76
CA VAL A 71 1.14 11.31 -7.14
C VAL A 71 1.76 10.69 -8.39
N PHE A 72 1.98 11.47 -9.45
CA PHE A 72 2.52 10.98 -10.71
C PHE A 72 4.00 10.56 -10.64
N LEU A 73 4.81 11.28 -9.87
CA LEU A 73 6.26 11.04 -9.77
C LEU A 73 6.60 9.94 -8.75
N ILE A 74 5.76 9.71 -7.73
CA ILE A 74 6.09 8.81 -6.61
C ILE A 74 5.12 7.61 -6.55
N MET A 75 3.81 7.84 -6.63
CA MET A 75 2.81 6.79 -6.36
C MET A 75 2.44 5.96 -7.61
N VAL A 76 2.26 6.62 -8.76
CA VAL A 76 1.90 5.99 -10.04
C VAL A 76 2.98 5.04 -10.58
N PRO A 77 4.28 5.37 -10.57
CA PRO A 77 5.29 4.56 -11.26
C PRO A 77 5.44 3.12 -10.74
N PRO A 78 5.37 2.87 -9.41
CA PRO A 78 5.27 1.51 -8.89
C PRO A 78 4.06 0.71 -9.40
N MET A 79 2.91 1.37 -9.61
CA MET A 79 1.70 0.74 -10.18
C MET A 79 1.92 0.42 -11.67
N VAL A 80 2.46 1.37 -12.43
CA VAL A 80 2.82 1.18 -13.84
C VAL A 80 3.80 0.02 -13.99
N ARG A 81 4.81 -0.10 -13.11
CA ARG A 81 5.73 -1.26 -13.10
C ARG A 81 5.00 -2.58 -12.89
N GLY A 82 4.03 -2.63 -11.97
CA GLY A 82 3.18 -3.79 -11.76
C GLY A 82 2.38 -4.16 -13.02
N ALA A 83 1.80 -3.16 -13.68
CA ALA A 83 1.07 -3.33 -14.93
C ALA A 83 2.00 -3.78 -16.08
N THR A 84 3.22 -3.25 -16.18
CA THR A 84 4.25 -3.68 -17.13
C THR A 84 4.55 -5.17 -16.98
N HIS A 85 4.81 -5.62 -15.74
CA HIS A 85 5.09 -7.04 -15.47
C HIS A 85 3.87 -7.94 -15.71
N TRP A 86 2.66 -7.46 -15.44
CA TRP A 86 1.43 -8.18 -15.80
C TRP A 86 1.27 -8.31 -17.32
N ALA A 87 1.46 -7.23 -18.06
CA ALA A 87 1.39 -7.22 -19.53
C ALA A 87 2.43 -8.17 -20.12
N TYR A 88 3.66 -8.18 -19.60
CA TYR A 88 4.71 -9.12 -20.02
C TYR A 88 4.31 -10.58 -19.74
N ARG A 89 3.83 -10.89 -18.53
CA ARG A 89 3.41 -12.26 -18.16
C ARG A 89 2.20 -12.77 -18.92
N THR A 90 1.36 -11.87 -19.42
CA THR A 90 0.18 -12.19 -20.26
C THR A 90 0.50 -12.13 -21.75
N ASP A 91 1.79 -12.09 -22.11
CA ASP A 91 2.30 -12.06 -23.48
C ASP A 91 1.89 -10.83 -24.32
N ARG A 92 1.51 -9.74 -23.66
CA ARG A 92 1.13 -8.46 -24.28
C ARG A 92 2.34 -7.53 -24.42
N LEU A 93 3.34 -7.94 -25.21
CA LEU A 93 4.62 -7.22 -25.33
C LEU A 93 4.50 -5.76 -25.77
N ARG A 94 3.59 -5.45 -26.71
CA ARG A 94 3.35 -4.05 -27.12
C ARG A 94 2.89 -3.20 -25.94
N LEU A 95 1.95 -3.69 -25.13
CA LEU A 95 1.48 -2.98 -23.94
C LEU A 95 2.60 -2.84 -22.91
N ALA A 96 3.37 -3.89 -22.65
CA ALA A 96 4.52 -3.85 -21.74
C ALA A 96 5.54 -2.78 -22.15
N ARG A 97 5.83 -2.67 -23.46
CA ARG A 97 6.70 -1.61 -24.00
C ARG A 97 6.16 -0.20 -23.70
N HIS A 98 4.89 0.06 -23.98
CA HIS A 98 4.29 1.38 -23.74
C HIS A 98 4.27 1.73 -22.24
N LEU A 99 3.93 0.78 -21.38
CA LEU A 99 3.92 1.00 -19.93
C LEU A 99 5.33 1.25 -19.38
N ALA A 100 6.34 0.53 -19.88
CA ALA A 100 7.74 0.79 -19.52
C ALA A 100 8.21 2.18 -19.98
N ALA A 101 7.83 2.60 -21.18
CA ALA A 101 8.12 3.95 -21.69
C ALA A 101 7.41 5.05 -20.88
N LEU A 102 6.13 4.84 -20.51
CA LEU A 102 5.40 5.73 -19.61
C LEU A 102 6.10 5.83 -18.25
N ARG A 103 6.61 4.72 -17.71
CA ARG A 103 7.37 4.72 -16.46
C ARG A 103 8.67 5.51 -16.57
N GLU A 104 9.37 5.47 -17.71
CA GLU A 104 10.55 6.29 -17.94
C GLU A 104 10.22 7.78 -17.93
N LEU A 105 9.08 8.17 -18.52
CA LEU A 105 8.62 9.56 -18.49
C LEU A 105 8.38 10.06 -17.07
N LEU A 106 7.77 9.22 -16.22
CA LEU A 106 7.45 9.56 -14.83
C LEU A 106 8.65 9.45 -13.88
N GLN A 107 9.59 8.54 -14.14
CA GLN A 107 10.80 8.32 -13.34
C GLN A 107 12.04 8.15 -14.25
N PRO A 108 12.55 9.24 -14.84
CA PRO A 108 13.71 9.17 -15.73
C PRO A 108 14.92 8.50 -15.07
N GLY A 109 15.59 7.62 -15.82
CA GLY A 109 16.77 6.90 -15.37
C GLY A 109 16.53 5.80 -14.33
N MET A 110 15.28 5.46 -14.01
CA MET A 110 14.93 4.38 -13.08
C MET A 110 14.67 3.04 -13.78
N GLY A 111 15.21 2.84 -14.98
CA GLY A 111 15.17 1.56 -15.69
C GLY A 111 14.01 1.40 -16.67
N GLY A 112 13.16 2.42 -16.87
CA GLY A 112 11.98 2.32 -17.74
C GLY A 112 12.36 2.24 -19.21
N ALA A 113 13.33 3.07 -19.62
CA ALA A 113 13.90 3.05 -20.96
C ALA A 113 14.46 1.66 -21.29
N GLN A 114 15.31 1.11 -20.43
CA GLN A 114 15.95 -0.19 -20.67
C GLN A 114 14.92 -1.31 -20.81
N GLU A 115 13.88 -1.35 -19.95
CA GLU A 115 12.80 -2.33 -20.08
C GLU A 115 12.02 -2.17 -21.39
N ALA A 116 11.67 -0.93 -21.77
CA ALA A 116 10.94 -0.66 -23.01
C ALA A 116 11.75 -1.09 -24.24
N GLU A 117 13.05 -0.81 -24.24
CA GLU A 117 13.98 -1.20 -25.30
C GLU A 117 14.13 -2.72 -25.40
N LEU A 118 14.18 -3.43 -24.27
CA LEU A 118 14.18 -4.91 -24.26
C LEU A 118 12.90 -5.49 -24.85
N PHE A 119 11.73 -4.95 -24.50
CA PHE A 119 10.46 -5.39 -25.08
C PHE A 119 10.37 -5.08 -26.58
N GLN A 120 10.99 -3.99 -27.04
CA GLN A 120 11.09 -3.69 -28.46
C GLN A 120 11.94 -4.74 -29.19
N SER A 121 13.13 -5.09 -28.69
CA SER A 121 13.94 -6.18 -29.26
C SER A 121 13.16 -7.50 -29.36
N MET A 122 12.37 -7.84 -28.34
CA MET A 122 11.51 -9.04 -28.39
C MET A 122 10.43 -8.97 -29.47
N LEU A 123 9.85 -7.79 -29.71
CA LEU A 123 8.86 -7.58 -30.77
C LEU A 123 9.49 -7.71 -32.16
N ASP A 124 10.68 -7.15 -32.35
CA ASP A 124 11.39 -7.21 -33.62
C ASP A 124 11.75 -8.65 -33.98
N VAL A 125 12.26 -9.41 -33.01
CA VAL A 125 12.51 -10.86 -33.16
C VAL A 125 11.24 -11.63 -33.52
N ARG A 126 10.11 -11.36 -32.86
CA ARG A 126 8.83 -12.04 -33.18
C ARG A 126 8.30 -11.69 -34.55
N SER A 127 8.63 -10.52 -35.07
CA SER A 127 8.22 -10.08 -36.39
C SER A 127 9.13 -10.57 -37.51
N GLY A 128 10.21 -11.30 -37.20
CA GLY A 128 11.19 -11.76 -38.18
C GLY A 128 12.14 -10.67 -38.70
N ARG A 129 12.05 -9.43 -38.19
CA ARG A 129 12.84 -8.26 -38.64
C ARG A 129 14.14 -8.07 -37.86
N VAL A 130 14.86 -9.16 -37.58
CA VAL A 130 16.05 -9.13 -36.72
C VAL A 130 17.16 -8.28 -37.35
N ASP A 131 17.45 -8.49 -38.63
CA ASP A 131 18.52 -7.78 -39.34
C ASP A 131 18.21 -6.28 -39.46
N GLU A 132 16.99 -5.92 -39.84
CA GLU A 132 16.55 -4.51 -39.92
C GLU A 132 16.67 -3.80 -38.57
N ALA A 133 16.27 -4.47 -37.48
CA ALA A 133 16.37 -3.92 -36.13
C ALA A 133 17.83 -3.73 -35.70
N VAL A 134 18.70 -4.70 -35.96
CA VAL A 134 20.13 -4.58 -35.64
C VAL A 134 20.78 -3.48 -36.48
N GLU A 135 20.44 -3.36 -37.76
CA GLU A 135 21.01 -2.32 -38.61
C GLU A 135 20.56 -0.91 -38.21
N ALA A 136 19.31 -0.76 -37.75
CA ALA A 136 18.85 0.47 -37.11
C ALA A 136 19.66 0.79 -35.84
N LEU A 137 19.97 -0.21 -35.01
CA LEU A 137 20.81 -0.02 -33.83
C LEU A 137 22.26 0.36 -34.19
N ARG A 138 22.84 -0.24 -35.21
CA ARG A 138 24.20 0.10 -35.70
C ARG A 138 24.27 1.53 -36.23
N ARG A 139 23.28 1.98 -37.02
CA ARG A 139 23.18 3.37 -37.47
C ARG A 139 23.11 4.33 -36.29
N ARG A 140 22.21 4.07 -35.34
CA ARG A 140 22.10 4.87 -34.10
C ARG A 140 23.39 4.87 -33.28
N ARG A 141 24.13 3.75 -33.24
CA ARG A 141 25.45 3.66 -32.58
C ARG A 141 26.51 4.53 -33.26
N ALA A 142 26.43 4.72 -34.58
CA ALA A 142 27.37 5.54 -35.34
C ALA A 142 27.19 7.04 -35.06
N GLU A 143 25.97 7.46 -34.77
CA GLU A 143 25.59 8.86 -34.49
C GLU A 143 25.88 9.32 -33.06
N ILE A 144 26.26 8.41 -32.16
CA ILE A 144 26.43 8.69 -30.73
C ILE A 144 27.90 8.67 -30.35
N ASP A 145 28.39 9.78 -29.81
CA ASP A 145 29.77 9.91 -29.34
C ASP A 145 29.98 9.40 -27.91
N ASP A 146 28.95 9.45 -27.05
CA ASP A 146 29.04 9.03 -25.65
C ASP A 146 29.33 7.51 -25.52
N PRO A 147 30.49 7.11 -25.00
CA PRO A 147 30.88 5.70 -24.89
C PRO A 147 29.91 4.85 -24.06
N LEU A 148 29.31 5.41 -23.01
CA LEU A 148 28.36 4.69 -22.15
C LEU A 148 27.02 4.44 -22.84
N VAL A 149 26.61 5.36 -23.72
CA VAL A 149 25.39 5.20 -24.51
C VAL A 149 25.63 4.21 -25.65
N ARG A 150 26.78 4.30 -26.34
CA ARG A 150 27.17 3.31 -27.36
C ARG A 150 27.19 1.90 -26.80
N ARG A 151 27.76 1.71 -25.60
CA ARG A 151 27.84 0.39 -24.94
C ARG A 151 26.46 -0.23 -24.68
N ARG A 152 25.46 0.58 -24.32
CA ARG A 152 24.08 0.10 -24.14
C ARG A 152 23.44 -0.34 -25.45
N ILE A 153 23.78 0.33 -26.56
CA ILE A 153 23.31 -0.08 -27.89
C ILE A 153 23.98 -1.38 -28.31
N ASP A 154 25.29 -1.50 -28.07
CA ASP A 154 26.07 -2.71 -28.32
C ASP A 154 25.50 -3.92 -27.57
N GLU A 155 25.24 -3.77 -26.28
CA GLU A 155 24.58 -4.80 -25.47
C GLU A 155 23.20 -5.18 -26.04
N ARG A 156 22.43 -4.21 -26.52
CA ARG A 156 21.12 -4.47 -27.12
C ARG A 156 21.22 -5.23 -28.45
N ILE A 157 22.25 -4.99 -29.26
CA ILE A 157 22.52 -5.78 -30.46
C ILE A 157 22.74 -7.25 -30.07
N VAL A 158 23.61 -7.50 -29.09
CA VAL A 158 23.90 -8.84 -28.57
C VAL A 158 22.61 -9.51 -28.08
N VAL A 159 21.84 -8.84 -27.22
CA VAL A 159 20.57 -9.36 -26.67
C VAL A 159 19.52 -9.63 -27.75
N THR A 160 19.48 -8.83 -28.81
CA THR A 160 18.57 -9.04 -29.95
C THR A 160 18.91 -10.35 -30.68
N TYR A 161 20.19 -10.61 -30.95
CA TYR A 161 20.63 -11.89 -31.53
C TYR A 161 20.40 -13.08 -30.59
N LEU A 162 20.64 -12.92 -29.28
CA LEU A 162 20.35 -13.94 -28.27
C LEU A 162 18.87 -14.33 -28.26
N TYR A 163 17.96 -13.35 -28.31
CA TYR A 163 16.53 -13.62 -28.38
C TYR A 163 16.12 -14.24 -29.71
N ALA A 164 16.79 -13.88 -30.82
CA ALA A 164 16.61 -14.51 -32.13
C ALA A 164 17.19 -15.94 -32.21
N ARG A 165 17.94 -16.39 -31.19
CA ARG A 165 18.70 -17.66 -31.19
C ARG A 165 19.76 -17.73 -32.30
N ARG A 166 20.27 -16.57 -32.73
CA ARG A 166 21.37 -16.46 -33.69
C ARG A 166 22.69 -16.42 -32.93
N TRP A 167 23.09 -17.58 -32.39
CA TRP A 167 24.19 -17.70 -31.44
C TRP A 167 25.53 -17.17 -31.99
N GLN A 168 25.85 -17.50 -33.24
CA GLN A 168 27.08 -17.05 -33.88
C GLN A 168 27.11 -15.53 -34.05
N ASP A 169 26.00 -14.92 -34.44
CA ASP A 169 25.91 -13.46 -34.58
C ASP A 169 25.98 -12.76 -33.22
N ALA A 170 25.37 -13.35 -32.18
CA ALA A 170 25.47 -12.85 -30.80
C ALA A 170 26.92 -12.89 -30.31
N ILE A 171 27.63 -13.99 -30.55
CA ILE A 171 29.05 -14.16 -30.21
C ILE A 171 29.90 -13.16 -30.96
N ALA A 172 29.76 -13.05 -32.28
CA ALA A 172 30.50 -12.09 -33.08
C ALA A 172 30.27 -10.65 -32.61
N ALA A 173 29.02 -10.27 -32.32
CA ALA A 173 28.69 -8.96 -31.79
C ALA A 173 29.29 -8.72 -30.39
N PHE A 174 29.29 -9.73 -29.52
CA PHE A 174 29.86 -9.65 -28.18
C PHE A 174 31.39 -9.56 -28.21
N GLU A 175 32.06 -10.31 -29.07
CA GLU A 175 33.52 -10.28 -29.23
C GLU A 175 33.99 -8.99 -29.89
N ALA A 176 33.24 -8.46 -30.86
CA ALA A 176 33.54 -7.18 -31.52
C ALA A 176 33.58 -5.99 -30.54
N ILE A 177 32.88 -6.10 -29.41
CA ILE A 177 32.86 -5.07 -28.37
C ILE A 177 33.86 -5.39 -27.24
N GLY A 178 34.82 -6.29 -27.48
CA GLY A 178 35.86 -6.68 -26.52
C GLY A 178 35.40 -7.73 -25.51
N GLY A 179 34.25 -8.38 -25.72
CA GLY A 179 33.71 -9.40 -24.83
C GLY A 179 33.56 -8.90 -23.39
N VAL A 180 34.07 -9.69 -22.44
CA VAL A 180 34.08 -9.35 -21.01
C VAL A 180 35.07 -8.23 -20.69
N ASP A 181 36.16 -8.11 -21.47
CA ASP A 181 37.26 -7.17 -21.21
C ASP A 181 37.00 -5.77 -21.80
N GLY A 182 36.05 -5.66 -22.73
CA GLY A 182 35.68 -4.41 -23.39
C GLY A 182 34.85 -3.43 -22.55
N GLY A 183 34.75 -3.64 -21.24
CA GLY A 183 34.06 -2.75 -20.30
C GLY A 183 32.73 -3.28 -19.73
N PRO A 184 32.02 -2.49 -18.92
CA PRO A 184 30.91 -2.96 -18.10
C PRO A 184 29.70 -3.36 -18.96
N LEU A 185 29.44 -4.66 -19.08
CA LEU A 185 28.19 -5.23 -19.59
C LEU A 185 27.27 -5.59 -18.43
N SER A 186 25.96 -5.71 -18.68
CA SER A 186 25.10 -6.22 -17.62
C SER A 186 25.47 -7.69 -17.31
N PRO A 187 25.57 -8.05 -16.02
CA PRO A 187 25.84 -9.43 -15.61
C PRO A 187 24.80 -10.43 -16.17
N ALA A 188 23.59 -9.95 -16.46
CA ALA A 188 22.55 -10.73 -17.09
C ALA A 188 22.93 -11.12 -18.54
N THR A 189 23.41 -10.17 -19.35
CA THR A 189 23.88 -10.46 -20.71
C THR A 189 25.05 -11.42 -20.69
N VAL A 190 26.01 -11.23 -19.77
CA VAL A 190 27.16 -12.15 -19.63
C VAL A 190 26.68 -13.56 -19.29
N ALA A 191 25.72 -13.70 -18.37
CA ALA A 191 25.13 -14.99 -18.01
C ALA A 191 24.38 -15.67 -19.17
N GLU A 192 23.70 -14.89 -20.03
CA GLU A 192 23.04 -15.42 -21.24
C GLU A 192 24.06 -15.79 -22.33
N MET A 193 25.17 -15.06 -22.44
CA MET A 193 26.25 -15.38 -23.38
C MET A 193 26.92 -16.73 -23.09
N VAL A 194 26.99 -17.16 -21.82
CA VAL A 194 27.43 -18.53 -21.47
C VAL A 194 26.61 -19.56 -22.26
N GLY A 195 25.30 -19.38 -22.35
CA GLY A 195 24.44 -20.25 -23.15
C GLY A 195 24.72 -20.18 -24.64
N ALA A 196 24.98 -19.00 -25.20
CA ALA A 196 25.33 -18.87 -26.61
C ALA A 196 26.64 -19.59 -26.96
N TYR A 197 27.69 -19.42 -26.15
CA TYR A 197 28.95 -20.13 -26.34
C TYR A 197 28.79 -21.65 -26.18
N CYS A 198 28.01 -22.10 -25.20
CA CYS A 198 27.69 -23.52 -25.03
C CYS A 198 26.94 -24.11 -26.23
N GLU A 199 25.93 -23.41 -26.75
CA GLU A 199 25.18 -23.82 -27.94
C GLU A 199 26.04 -23.84 -29.21
N ALA A 200 27.04 -22.95 -29.30
CA ALA A 200 28.02 -22.92 -30.38
C ALA A 200 29.14 -23.97 -30.21
N GLY A 201 29.16 -24.75 -29.14
CA GLY A 201 30.20 -25.75 -28.86
C GLY A 201 31.53 -25.17 -28.35
N ARG A 202 31.59 -23.88 -28.02
CA ARG A 202 32.79 -23.18 -27.51
C ARG A 202 32.83 -23.22 -25.98
N ILE A 203 32.97 -24.43 -25.42
CA ILE A 203 32.79 -24.70 -23.99
C ILE A 203 33.90 -24.09 -23.13
N GLU A 204 35.12 -24.02 -23.64
CA GLU A 204 36.29 -23.40 -23.00
C GLU A 204 36.04 -21.90 -22.75
N THR A 205 35.58 -21.19 -23.78
CA THR A 205 35.22 -19.77 -23.65
C THR A 205 34.05 -19.58 -22.69
N ALA A 206 33.05 -20.47 -22.72
CA ALA A 206 31.97 -20.46 -21.74
C ALA A 206 32.47 -20.67 -20.30
N ALA A 207 33.44 -21.56 -20.09
CA ALA A 207 34.07 -21.81 -18.80
C ALA A 207 34.80 -20.55 -18.28
N GLU A 208 35.59 -19.89 -19.12
CA GLU A 208 36.27 -18.64 -18.78
C GLU A 208 35.29 -17.53 -18.37
N LEU A 209 34.15 -17.42 -19.08
CA LEU A 209 33.09 -16.47 -18.76
C LEU A 209 32.45 -16.74 -17.39
N VAL A 210 32.15 -18.00 -17.10
CA VAL A 210 31.60 -18.41 -15.80
C VAL A 210 32.61 -18.15 -14.68
N ASP A 211 33.86 -18.55 -14.87
CA ASP A 211 34.91 -18.36 -13.85
C ASP A 211 35.17 -16.87 -13.57
N ARG A 212 35.16 -16.00 -14.60
CA ARG A 212 35.21 -14.55 -14.41
C ARG A 212 34.01 -14.01 -13.64
N LEU A 213 32.80 -14.49 -13.92
CA LEU A 213 31.61 -14.13 -13.16
C LEU A 213 31.72 -14.57 -11.69
N GLU A 214 32.24 -15.76 -11.42
CA GLU A 214 32.51 -16.29 -10.06
C GLU A 214 33.50 -15.44 -9.28
N GLN A 215 34.55 -14.96 -9.94
CA GLN A 215 35.61 -14.15 -9.31
C GLN A 215 35.21 -12.68 -9.15
N SER A 216 34.19 -12.23 -9.87
CA SER A 216 33.72 -10.84 -9.80
C SER A 216 33.20 -10.48 -8.40
N PRO A 217 33.29 -9.21 -7.96
CA PRO A 217 32.71 -8.77 -6.68
C PRO A 217 31.21 -9.06 -6.55
N LEU A 218 30.51 -9.20 -7.67
CA LEU A 218 29.07 -9.49 -7.74
C LEU A 218 28.74 -10.89 -7.22
N SER A 219 29.66 -11.85 -7.28
CA SER A 219 29.43 -13.22 -6.79
C SER A 219 29.20 -13.27 -5.28
N ARG A 220 29.69 -12.25 -4.55
CA ARG A 220 29.52 -12.10 -3.11
C ARG A 220 28.23 -11.37 -2.73
N GLU A 221 27.51 -10.81 -3.70
CA GLU A 221 26.27 -10.07 -3.45
C GLU A 221 25.03 -10.98 -3.59
N PRO A 222 24.25 -11.22 -2.51
CA PRO A 222 23.09 -12.12 -2.55
C PRO A 222 22.03 -11.76 -3.61
N LEU A 223 21.94 -10.47 -3.97
CA LEU A 223 21.02 -9.96 -5.00
C LEU A 223 21.34 -10.48 -6.40
N PHE A 224 22.61 -10.79 -6.68
CA PHE A 224 23.07 -11.24 -8.00
C PHE A 224 23.23 -12.76 -8.10
N ALA A 225 23.10 -13.49 -6.99
CA ALA A 225 23.20 -14.93 -6.96
C ALA A 225 22.28 -15.65 -7.98
N PRO A 226 21.01 -15.26 -8.21
CA PRO A 226 20.19 -15.93 -9.22
C PRO A 226 20.75 -15.87 -10.66
N LEU A 227 21.45 -14.79 -11.01
CA LEU A 227 22.10 -14.66 -12.33
C LEU A 227 23.32 -15.59 -12.44
N LEU A 228 24.13 -15.63 -11.37
CA LEU A 228 25.28 -16.52 -11.30
C LEU A 228 24.86 -18.00 -11.40
N TYR A 229 23.80 -18.39 -10.68
CA TYR A 229 23.25 -19.74 -10.75
C TYR A 229 22.64 -20.07 -12.12
N ARG A 230 22.15 -19.09 -12.87
CA ARG A 230 21.72 -19.32 -14.25
C ARG A 230 22.92 -19.64 -15.14
N ALA A 231 24.01 -18.88 -15.02
CA ALA A 231 25.25 -19.17 -15.75
C ALA A 231 25.78 -20.57 -15.40
N ARG A 232 25.85 -20.92 -14.10
CA ARG A 232 26.23 -22.26 -13.63
C ARG A 232 25.32 -23.35 -14.17
N LEU A 233 24.00 -23.17 -14.09
CA LEU A 233 23.01 -24.14 -14.56
C LEU A 233 23.25 -24.49 -16.03
N VAL A 234 23.40 -23.47 -16.88
CA VAL A 234 23.61 -23.66 -18.30
C VAL A 234 24.93 -24.36 -18.55
N PHE A 235 26.04 -23.86 -17.99
CA PHE A 235 27.36 -24.45 -18.16
C PHE A 235 27.41 -25.92 -17.69
N LEU A 236 26.95 -26.20 -16.47
CA LEU A 236 26.94 -27.55 -15.90
C LEU A 236 26.03 -28.51 -16.68
N ALA A 237 24.92 -28.01 -17.25
CA ALA A 237 24.08 -28.81 -18.14
C ALA A 237 24.81 -29.18 -19.44
N PHE A 238 25.57 -28.25 -20.03
CA PHE A 238 26.34 -28.55 -21.25
C PHE A 238 27.56 -29.44 -21.01
N VAL A 239 28.16 -29.38 -19.82
CA VAL A 239 29.25 -30.27 -19.39
C VAL A 239 28.75 -31.64 -18.89
N GLY A 240 27.43 -31.81 -18.70
CA GLY A 240 26.83 -33.08 -18.32
C GLY A 240 26.89 -33.42 -16.82
N ARG A 241 26.97 -32.42 -15.94
CA ARG A 241 26.96 -32.62 -14.47
C ARG A 241 25.53 -32.75 -13.93
N THR A 242 24.90 -33.90 -14.18
CA THR A 242 23.48 -34.18 -13.90
C THR A 242 23.06 -33.92 -12.45
N ALA A 243 23.83 -34.42 -11.46
CA ALA A 243 23.51 -34.24 -10.04
C ALA A 243 23.50 -32.78 -9.61
N ALA A 244 24.46 -31.99 -10.08
CA ALA A 244 24.54 -30.56 -9.79
C ALA A 244 23.38 -29.78 -10.44
N VAL A 245 23.04 -30.12 -11.69
CA VAL A 245 21.90 -29.52 -12.38
C VAL A 245 20.60 -29.83 -11.64
N ASP A 246 20.37 -31.08 -11.26
CA ASP A 246 19.19 -31.48 -10.49
C ASP A 246 19.12 -30.72 -9.15
N ALA A 247 20.25 -30.53 -8.44
CA ALA A 247 20.30 -29.76 -7.20
C ALA A 247 19.96 -28.26 -7.39
N ILE A 248 20.37 -27.65 -8.51
CA ILE A 248 20.05 -26.24 -8.81
C ILE A 248 18.57 -26.06 -9.15
N VAL A 249 18.02 -26.97 -9.97
CA VAL A 249 16.66 -26.84 -10.48
C VAL A 249 15.62 -27.49 -9.57
N ALA A 250 16.01 -28.30 -8.58
CA ALA A 250 15.08 -28.91 -7.62
C ALA A 250 14.08 -27.88 -7.06
N PRO A 251 12.83 -28.25 -6.75
CA PRO A 251 11.82 -27.31 -6.25
C PRO A 251 12.28 -26.44 -5.06
N ASP A 252 13.14 -26.98 -4.22
CA ASP A 252 13.79 -26.37 -3.05
C ASP A 252 15.25 -25.90 -3.31
N GLY A 253 15.75 -26.07 -4.54
CA GLY A 253 17.03 -25.55 -5.03
C GLY A 253 17.04 -24.03 -5.20
N VAL A 254 18.19 -23.45 -5.55
CA VAL A 254 18.35 -21.97 -5.66
C VAL A 254 17.41 -21.36 -6.70
N LEU A 255 17.30 -22.01 -7.86
CA LEU A 255 16.49 -21.49 -8.97
C LEU A 255 15.10 -22.12 -9.03
N GLY A 256 14.89 -23.27 -8.39
CA GLY A 256 13.62 -24.02 -8.38
C GLY A 256 12.35 -23.20 -8.15
N PRO A 257 12.30 -22.32 -7.13
CA PRO A 257 11.15 -21.46 -6.85
C PRO A 257 10.87 -20.41 -7.93
N THR A 258 11.86 -20.10 -8.76
CA THR A 258 11.80 -19.04 -9.77
C THR A 258 11.63 -19.58 -11.20
N LEU A 259 12.05 -20.82 -11.45
CA LEU A 259 11.95 -21.46 -12.74
C LEU A 259 10.61 -22.19 -12.90
N PRO A 260 9.88 -21.98 -14.02
CA PRO A 260 8.71 -22.77 -14.35
C PRO A 260 9.05 -24.26 -14.43
N ASP A 261 8.09 -25.11 -14.07
CA ASP A 261 8.28 -26.57 -13.99
C ASP A 261 8.88 -27.18 -15.26
N ALA A 262 8.32 -26.81 -16.42
CA ALA A 262 8.84 -27.22 -17.72
C ALA A 262 10.31 -26.83 -17.98
N VAL A 263 10.74 -25.66 -17.51
CA VAL A 263 12.13 -25.18 -17.68
C VAL A 263 13.09 -26.01 -16.84
N ARG A 264 12.66 -26.45 -15.64
CA ARG A 264 13.46 -27.33 -14.78
C ARG A 264 13.72 -28.67 -15.48
N HIS A 265 12.66 -29.26 -16.03
CA HIS A 265 12.75 -30.50 -16.79
C HIS A 265 13.61 -30.35 -18.05
N TYR A 266 13.47 -29.23 -18.78
CA TYR A 266 14.29 -28.97 -19.96
C TYR A 266 15.80 -28.98 -19.64
N TRP A 267 16.25 -28.20 -18.66
CA TRP A 267 17.68 -28.14 -18.31
C TRP A 267 18.21 -29.46 -17.74
N ALA A 268 17.39 -30.17 -16.97
CA ALA A 268 17.72 -31.49 -16.48
C ALA A 268 17.84 -32.54 -17.61
N GLY A 269 17.10 -32.36 -18.70
CA GLY A 269 17.21 -33.15 -19.92
C GLY A 269 18.49 -32.84 -20.70
N VAL A 270 18.85 -31.56 -20.85
CA VAL A 270 20.13 -31.14 -21.48
C VAL A 270 21.32 -31.77 -20.76
N ALA A 271 21.34 -31.73 -19.43
CA ALA A 271 22.42 -32.33 -18.64
C ALA A 271 22.58 -33.83 -18.87
N ARG A 272 21.46 -34.57 -18.92
CA ARG A 272 21.47 -36.02 -19.16
C ARG A 272 21.90 -36.36 -20.57
N LEU A 273 21.43 -35.60 -21.56
CA LEU A 273 21.82 -35.76 -22.95
C LEU A 273 23.34 -35.65 -23.10
N ARG A 274 23.92 -34.62 -22.48
CA ARG A 274 25.37 -34.36 -22.47
C ARG A 274 26.17 -35.30 -21.57
N ALA A 275 25.53 -35.98 -20.63
CA ALA A 275 26.15 -37.05 -19.85
C ALA A 275 26.11 -38.42 -20.57
N GLY A 276 25.38 -38.53 -21.68
CA GLY A 276 25.14 -39.80 -22.37
C GLY A 276 23.97 -40.62 -21.81
N ASP A 277 23.25 -40.12 -20.80
CA ASP A 277 22.00 -40.71 -20.31
C ASP A 277 20.84 -40.35 -21.24
N ARG A 278 20.81 -41.00 -22.41
CA ARG A 278 19.79 -40.75 -23.43
C ARG A 278 18.37 -41.09 -22.97
N PRO A 279 18.09 -42.25 -22.31
CA PRO A 279 16.76 -42.55 -21.81
C PRO A 279 16.26 -41.49 -20.81
N GLY A 280 17.13 -41.07 -19.88
CA GLY A 280 16.79 -40.02 -18.93
C GLY A 280 16.59 -38.65 -19.58
N ALA A 281 17.36 -38.32 -20.62
CA ALA A 281 17.18 -37.09 -21.39
C ALA A 281 15.81 -37.03 -22.07
N ILE A 282 15.42 -38.09 -22.78
CA ILE A 282 14.12 -38.22 -23.45
C ILE A 282 12.99 -38.02 -22.43
N ALA A 283 13.04 -38.77 -21.31
CA ALA A 283 12.02 -38.67 -20.26
C ALA A 283 11.85 -37.24 -19.71
N ARG A 284 12.96 -36.51 -19.54
CA ARG A 284 12.95 -35.13 -19.05
C ARG A 284 12.46 -34.13 -20.10
N PHE A 285 12.84 -34.26 -21.37
CA PHE A 285 12.31 -33.38 -22.42
C PHE A 285 10.82 -33.59 -22.66
N ASP A 286 10.36 -34.84 -22.62
CA ASP A 286 8.94 -35.18 -22.69
C ASP A 286 8.13 -34.52 -21.58
N GLU A 287 8.63 -34.58 -20.33
CA GLU A 287 7.99 -33.90 -19.21
C GLU A 287 8.01 -32.38 -19.39
N ALA A 288 9.08 -31.82 -19.94
CA ALA A 288 9.14 -30.40 -20.27
C ALA A 288 8.07 -29.99 -21.30
N VAL A 289 7.83 -30.80 -22.34
CA VAL A 289 6.78 -30.58 -23.33
C VAL A 289 5.39 -30.64 -22.67
N ARG A 290 5.11 -31.69 -21.88
CA ARG A 290 3.83 -31.87 -21.17
C ARG A 290 3.54 -30.72 -20.19
N ARG A 291 4.55 -30.31 -19.41
CA ARG A 291 4.43 -29.28 -18.37
C ARG A 291 4.50 -27.85 -18.91
N ALA A 292 4.82 -27.65 -20.19
CA ALA A 292 5.02 -26.32 -20.76
C ALA A 292 3.79 -25.41 -20.63
N GLY A 293 2.57 -25.97 -20.53
CA GLY A 293 1.34 -25.19 -20.42
C GLY A 293 1.23 -24.19 -21.57
N ARG A 294 1.10 -22.89 -21.29
CA ARG A 294 1.08 -21.83 -22.32
C ARG A 294 2.47 -21.35 -22.78
N ASN A 295 3.56 -21.88 -22.21
CA ASN A 295 4.92 -21.48 -22.57
C ASN A 295 5.38 -22.15 -23.87
N ARG A 296 4.98 -21.55 -25.00
CA ARG A 296 5.29 -22.03 -26.35
C ARG A 296 6.79 -22.23 -26.57
N ARG A 297 7.62 -21.31 -26.07
CA ARG A 297 9.07 -21.32 -26.26
C ARG A 297 9.75 -22.56 -25.68
N VAL A 298 9.42 -22.92 -24.43
CA VAL A 298 10.01 -24.10 -23.77
C VAL A 298 9.53 -25.38 -24.44
N ARG A 299 8.27 -25.41 -24.88
CA ARG A 299 7.71 -26.55 -25.61
C ARG A 299 8.46 -26.81 -26.91
N GLU A 300 8.67 -25.76 -27.71
CA GLU A 300 9.40 -25.85 -28.99
C GLU A 300 10.86 -26.26 -28.78
N LEU A 301 11.53 -25.73 -27.75
CA LEU A 301 12.90 -26.10 -27.42
C LEU A 301 13.01 -27.57 -27.01
N ALA A 302 12.12 -28.04 -26.13
CA ALA A 302 12.12 -29.44 -25.69
C ALA A 302 11.77 -30.40 -26.84
N ALA A 303 10.78 -30.06 -27.67
CA ALA A 303 10.42 -30.84 -28.85
C ALA A 303 11.58 -30.94 -29.86
N SER A 304 12.23 -29.82 -30.18
CA SER A 304 13.39 -29.81 -31.07
C SER A 304 14.57 -30.64 -30.53
N ARG A 305 14.77 -30.67 -29.21
CA ARG A 305 15.79 -31.54 -28.58
C ARG A 305 15.42 -33.01 -28.63
N LEU A 306 14.13 -33.36 -28.55
CA LEU A 306 13.65 -34.73 -28.73
C LEU A 306 13.89 -35.21 -30.16
N GLU A 307 13.57 -34.39 -31.16
CA GLU A 307 13.78 -34.71 -32.58
C GLU A 307 15.26 -34.92 -32.93
N SER A 308 16.15 -34.17 -32.27
CA SER A 308 17.59 -34.22 -32.51
C SER A 308 18.37 -35.10 -31.51
N VAL A 309 17.69 -35.81 -30.60
CA VAL A 309 18.33 -36.59 -29.53
C VAL A 309 19.23 -37.71 -30.07
N ASP A 310 18.95 -38.15 -31.30
CA ASP A 310 19.64 -39.24 -31.99
C ASP A 310 20.74 -38.74 -32.94
N ALA A 311 20.87 -37.43 -33.11
CA ALA A 311 21.82 -36.90 -34.08
C ALA A 311 23.28 -37.13 -33.62
N PRO A 312 24.20 -37.44 -34.55
CA PRO A 312 25.60 -37.69 -34.22
C PRO A 312 26.25 -36.50 -33.50
N GLY A 313 27.08 -36.79 -32.48
CA GLY A 313 27.84 -35.77 -31.75
C GLY A 313 27.03 -34.91 -30.76
N ILE A 314 25.71 -35.11 -30.67
CA ILE A 314 24.86 -34.37 -29.72
C ILE A 314 24.90 -35.00 -28.33
N ALA A 315 24.71 -36.32 -28.25
CA ALA A 315 24.65 -37.08 -27.01
C ALA A 315 26.02 -37.67 -26.63
N GLY A 316 26.25 -37.83 -25.32
CA GLY A 316 27.43 -38.48 -24.79
C GLY A 316 28.36 -37.53 -24.03
N PRO A 317 29.14 -38.08 -23.07
CA PRO A 317 30.13 -37.30 -22.35
C PRO A 317 31.23 -36.85 -23.31
N HIS A 318 31.41 -35.54 -23.42
CA HIS A 318 32.50 -34.96 -24.20
C HIS A 318 33.76 -34.88 -23.33
N ALA A 319 34.91 -35.20 -23.92
CA ALA A 319 36.19 -34.95 -23.28
C ALA A 319 36.45 -33.44 -23.30
N PHE A 320 36.67 -32.85 -22.13
CA PHE A 320 36.97 -31.43 -21.99
C PHE A 320 38.42 -31.24 -21.53
N PRO A 321 39.06 -30.09 -21.84
CA PRO A 321 40.32 -29.72 -21.23
C PRO A 321 40.25 -29.76 -19.71
N ALA A 322 41.37 -30.09 -19.05
CA ALA A 322 41.42 -30.25 -17.59
C ALA A 322 40.87 -29.04 -16.83
N ALA A 323 41.15 -27.81 -17.30
CA ALA A 323 40.66 -26.58 -16.70
C ALA A 323 39.12 -26.48 -16.69
N VAL A 324 38.45 -26.92 -17.77
CA VAL A 324 36.98 -26.93 -17.88
C VAL A 324 36.38 -27.97 -16.93
N ALA A 325 36.98 -29.17 -16.89
CA ALA A 325 36.56 -30.23 -15.99
C ALA A 325 36.68 -29.81 -14.52
N GLU A 326 37.84 -29.23 -14.14
CA GLU A 326 38.09 -28.76 -12.78
C GLU A 326 37.11 -27.65 -12.38
N LEU A 327 36.85 -26.67 -13.25
CA LEU A 327 35.84 -25.64 -12.99
C LEU A 327 34.46 -26.27 -12.79
N ALA A 328 34.05 -27.20 -13.66
CA ALA A 328 32.76 -27.86 -13.57
C ALA A 328 32.60 -28.63 -12.26
N ASP A 329 33.66 -29.30 -11.79
CA ASP A 329 33.63 -30.05 -10.52
C ASP A 329 33.53 -29.09 -9.31
N ARG A 330 34.32 -28.01 -9.28
CA ARG A 330 34.20 -26.98 -8.24
C ARG A 330 32.80 -26.35 -8.18
N LEU A 331 32.21 -26.08 -9.35
CA LEU A 331 30.85 -25.53 -9.44
C LEU A 331 29.77 -26.55 -9.07
N ALA A 332 29.97 -27.83 -9.40
CA ALA A 332 29.08 -28.91 -9.04
C ALA A 332 29.03 -29.11 -7.51
N GLU A 333 30.19 -29.10 -6.84
CA GLU A 333 30.27 -29.16 -5.38
C GLU A 333 29.54 -28.00 -4.73
N ARG A 334 29.74 -26.77 -5.21
CA ARG A 334 29.04 -25.58 -4.70
C ARG A 334 27.52 -25.62 -4.92
N ALA A 335 27.08 -26.20 -6.03
CA ALA A 335 25.66 -26.35 -6.33
C ALA A 335 24.95 -27.25 -5.30
N VAL A 336 25.63 -28.33 -4.89
CA VAL A 336 25.16 -29.26 -3.87
C VAL A 336 25.31 -28.67 -2.46
N MET A 337 26.43 -27.98 -2.20
CA MET A 337 26.78 -27.39 -0.90
C MET A 337 26.86 -25.86 -0.97
N PRO A 338 25.71 -25.16 -0.98
CA PRO A 338 25.68 -23.70 -1.09
C PRO A 338 26.22 -23.02 0.18
N SER A 339 26.98 -21.94 -0.02
CA SER A 339 27.44 -21.01 1.02
C SER A 339 26.28 -20.27 1.69
N ASP A 340 26.54 -19.63 2.83
CA ASP A 340 25.50 -18.90 3.59
C ASP A 340 24.88 -17.73 2.80
N GLY A 341 25.66 -17.04 1.96
CA GLY A 341 25.14 -16.01 1.06
C GLY A 341 24.17 -16.56 0.02
N GLU A 342 24.44 -17.78 -0.47
CA GLU A 342 23.60 -18.46 -1.45
C GLU A 342 22.34 -19.04 -0.81
N ARG A 343 22.43 -19.55 0.42
CA ARG A 343 21.27 -19.92 1.25
C ARG A 343 20.37 -18.72 1.50
N ALA A 344 20.94 -17.54 1.77
CA ALA A 344 20.18 -16.30 1.89
C ALA A 344 19.48 -15.90 0.58
N ALA A 345 20.13 -16.11 -0.57
CA ALA A 345 19.51 -15.90 -1.88
C ALA A 345 18.36 -16.88 -2.16
N ARG A 346 18.47 -18.16 -1.75
CA ARG A 346 17.36 -19.12 -1.81
C ARG A 346 16.15 -18.60 -1.04
N LEU A 347 16.37 -18.18 0.22
CA LEU A 347 15.32 -17.62 1.07
C LEU A 347 14.65 -16.39 0.43
N ALA A 348 15.44 -15.50 -0.18
CA ALA A 348 14.94 -14.34 -0.89
C ALA A 348 14.14 -14.70 -2.16
N ALA A 349 14.54 -15.75 -2.89
CA ALA A 349 13.86 -16.24 -4.09
C ALA A 349 12.55 -16.98 -3.77
N THR A 350 12.49 -17.67 -2.62
CA THR A 350 11.29 -18.33 -2.09
C THR A 350 10.34 -17.39 -1.35
N ALA A 351 10.79 -16.20 -0.97
CA ALA A 351 9.94 -15.23 -0.28
C ALA A 351 8.70 -14.96 -1.15
N PRO A 352 7.47 -15.12 -0.61
CA PRO A 352 6.25 -15.03 -1.40
C PRO A 352 6.18 -13.66 -2.08
N ARG A 353 6.44 -13.60 -3.39
CA ARG A 353 6.37 -12.37 -4.21
C ARG A 353 4.98 -11.75 -4.28
N ARG A 354 3.98 -12.46 -3.76
CA ARG A 354 2.59 -12.02 -3.67
C ARG A 354 2.30 -11.76 -2.19
N ALA A 355 1.61 -10.67 -1.93
CA ALA A 355 1.11 -10.30 -0.61
C ALA A 355 -0.42 -10.48 -0.60
N PRO A 356 -0.91 -11.74 -0.63
CA PRO A 356 -2.33 -12.03 -0.74
C PRO A 356 -3.12 -11.49 0.43
N LEU A 357 -2.59 -11.53 1.65
CA LEU A 357 -3.29 -10.99 2.82
C LEU A 357 -3.46 -9.48 2.69
N VAL A 358 -2.38 -8.75 2.39
CA VAL A 358 -2.45 -7.29 2.25
C VAL A 358 -3.45 -6.90 1.16
N THR A 359 -3.48 -7.65 0.06
CA THR A 359 -4.48 -7.47 -0.99
C THR A 359 -5.88 -7.74 -0.47
N GLY A 360 -6.09 -8.81 0.30
CA GLY A 360 -7.35 -9.13 0.94
C GLY A 360 -7.83 -8.05 1.92
N ILE A 361 -6.94 -7.49 2.75
CA ILE A 361 -7.27 -6.41 3.67
C ILE A 361 -7.65 -5.13 2.91
N ILE A 362 -6.94 -4.80 1.82
CA ILE A 362 -7.32 -3.67 0.96
C ILE A 362 -8.71 -3.88 0.38
N VAL A 363 -8.99 -5.05 -0.19
CA VAL A 363 -10.31 -5.38 -0.75
C VAL A 363 -11.39 -5.32 0.33
N ALA A 364 -11.12 -5.80 1.55
CA ALA A 364 -12.06 -5.73 2.67
C ALA A 364 -12.38 -4.28 3.04
N ASN A 365 -11.38 -3.39 3.13
CA ASN A 365 -11.59 -1.97 3.40
C ASN A 365 -12.42 -1.29 2.30
N LEU A 366 -12.12 -1.57 1.03
CA LEU A 366 -12.89 -1.05 -0.10
C LEU A 366 -14.34 -1.55 -0.08
N ALA A 367 -14.56 -2.82 0.25
CA ALA A 367 -15.90 -3.41 0.34
C ALA A 367 -16.71 -2.81 1.50
N VAL A 368 -16.12 -2.69 2.69
CA VAL A 368 -16.74 -2.01 3.84
C VAL A 368 -17.11 -0.59 3.45
N MET A 369 -16.20 0.15 2.81
CA MET A 369 -16.46 1.51 2.39
C MET A 369 -17.62 1.62 1.40
N ALA A 370 -17.68 0.72 0.40
CA ALA A 370 -18.77 0.69 -0.56
C ALA A 370 -20.12 0.42 0.11
N VAL A 371 -20.16 -0.47 1.11
CA VAL A 371 -21.37 -0.71 1.91
C VAL A 371 -21.76 0.53 2.70
N LEU A 372 -20.80 1.19 3.37
CA LEU A 372 -21.11 2.41 4.14
C LEU A 372 -21.63 3.53 3.24
N TRP A 373 -21.10 3.67 2.02
CA TRP A 373 -21.64 4.64 1.06
C TRP A 373 -23.04 4.28 0.56
N ALA A 374 -23.31 2.99 0.33
CA ALA A 374 -24.63 2.53 -0.07
C ALA A 374 -25.69 2.75 1.02
N VAL A 375 -25.31 2.62 2.30
CA VAL A 375 -26.22 2.74 3.44
C VAL A 375 -26.37 4.19 3.91
N TYR A 376 -25.27 4.94 4.00
CA TYR A 376 -25.23 6.26 4.65
C TYR A 376 -24.89 7.42 3.70
N GLY A 377 -24.67 7.16 2.41
CA GLY A 377 -24.26 8.19 1.46
C GLY A 377 -22.79 8.55 1.62
N ALA A 378 -22.46 9.67 2.25
CA ALA A 378 -21.08 10.10 2.43
C ALA A 378 -20.56 9.74 3.84
N THR A 379 -19.39 9.13 3.92
CA THR A 379 -18.74 8.67 5.17
C THR A 379 -17.98 9.74 5.95
N ASP A 380 -17.92 10.95 5.41
CA ASP A 380 -17.50 12.16 6.09
C ASP A 380 -18.69 12.97 6.62
N SER A 381 -19.92 12.48 6.42
CA SER A 381 -21.10 13.01 7.11
C SER A 381 -21.10 12.59 8.58
N ILE A 382 -21.65 13.47 9.41
CA ILE A 382 -21.93 13.18 10.81
C ILE A 382 -22.67 11.85 10.97
N ALA A 383 -23.76 11.64 10.23
CA ALA A 383 -24.65 10.49 10.38
C ALA A 383 -23.92 9.15 10.23
N ALA A 384 -23.00 9.04 9.27
CA ALA A 384 -22.18 7.86 9.08
C ALA A 384 -21.20 7.67 10.25
N LEU A 385 -20.53 8.74 10.67
CA LEU A 385 -19.46 8.70 11.67
C LEU A 385 -19.99 8.31 13.06
N VAL A 386 -21.16 8.81 13.47
CA VAL A 386 -21.78 8.45 14.77
C VAL A 386 -22.00 6.95 14.89
N ARG A 387 -22.44 6.30 13.81
CA ARG A 387 -22.84 4.89 13.82
C ARG A 387 -21.65 3.94 13.69
N THR A 388 -20.55 4.40 13.08
CA THR A 388 -19.50 3.50 12.58
C THR A 388 -18.12 3.77 13.16
N ALA A 389 -17.81 5.01 13.54
CA ALA A 389 -16.49 5.38 14.05
C ALA A 389 -16.27 4.95 15.51
N ASN A 390 -15.02 5.06 15.96
CA ASN A 390 -14.63 4.94 17.36
C ASN A 390 -15.09 6.17 18.13
N LEU A 391 -16.37 6.18 18.48
CA LEU A 391 -16.99 7.24 19.25
C LEU A 391 -16.85 6.95 20.75
N ARG A 392 -16.22 7.87 21.50
CA ARG A 392 -15.95 7.68 22.93
C ARG A 392 -17.22 7.40 23.74
N ALA A 393 -18.26 8.20 23.53
CA ALA A 393 -19.56 8.01 24.19
C ALA A 393 -20.20 6.65 23.89
N GLY A 394 -19.98 6.10 22.70
CA GLY A 394 -20.45 4.76 22.33
C GLY A 394 -19.69 3.66 23.06
N VAL A 395 -18.37 3.78 23.16
CA VAL A 395 -17.54 2.84 23.92
C VAL A 395 -17.92 2.88 25.40
N ASP A 396 -18.11 4.07 25.97
CA ASP A 396 -18.59 4.27 27.36
C ASP A 396 -19.99 3.66 27.57
N ALA A 397 -20.81 3.54 26.51
CA ALA A 397 -22.13 2.89 26.52
C ALA A 397 -22.07 1.36 26.34
N GLY A 398 -20.87 0.75 26.38
CA GLY A 398 -20.69 -0.69 26.23
C GLY A 398 -20.50 -1.15 24.78
N GLN A 399 -20.42 -0.23 23.80
CA GLN A 399 -20.19 -0.57 22.39
C GLN A 399 -18.70 -0.79 22.08
N TRP A 400 -18.05 -1.66 22.85
CA TRP A 400 -16.60 -1.97 22.75
C TRP A 400 -16.17 -2.47 21.37
N TRP A 401 -17.11 -2.98 20.58
CA TRP A 401 -16.89 -3.41 19.20
C TRP A 401 -16.44 -2.27 18.29
N ARG A 402 -16.68 -1.00 18.65
CA ARG A 402 -16.24 0.17 17.88
C ARG A 402 -14.72 0.27 17.77
N ILE A 403 -14.00 -0.18 18.78
CA ILE A 403 -12.53 -0.17 18.80
C ILE A 403 -11.97 -0.98 17.62
N PRO A 404 -12.27 -2.29 17.47
CA PRO A 404 -11.77 -3.06 16.32
C PRO A 404 -12.43 -2.68 14.99
N THR A 405 -13.70 -2.28 14.93
CA THR A 405 -14.36 -1.99 13.64
C THR A 405 -13.91 -0.67 13.03
N SER A 406 -13.60 0.35 13.84
CA SER A 406 -13.16 1.67 13.39
C SER A 406 -11.92 1.64 12.48
N VAL A 407 -11.10 0.58 12.58
CA VAL A 407 -9.93 0.34 11.72
C VAL A 407 -10.34 0.23 10.23
N PHE A 408 -11.57 -0.18 9.93
CA PHE A 408 -12.09 -0.35 8.57
C PHE A 408 -12.91 0.85 8.07
N VAL A 409 -13.28 1.77 8.96
CA VAL A 409 -14.09 2.96 8.63
C VAL A 409 -13.16 4.08 8.21
N HIS A 410 -13.45 4.77 7.11
CA HIS A 410 -12.59 5.85 6.60
C HIS A 410 -13.41 7.13 6.40
N VAL A 411 -12.84 8.27 6.81
CA VAL A 411 -13.46 9.60 6.67
C VAL A 411 -13.27 10.10 5.24
N GLY A 412 -14.19 9.69 4.35
CA GLY A 412 -14.19 10.10 2.94
C GLY A 412 -13.17 9.36 2.05
N LEU A 413 -13.31 9.55 0.74
CA LEU A 413 -12.48 8.86 -0.27
C LEU A 413 -10.97 9.15 -0.14
N PRO A 414 -10.51 10.40 0.08
CA PRO A 414 -9.08 10.67 0.13
C PRO A 414 -8.37 9.99 1.31
N HIS A 415 -9.02 9.93 2.47
CA HIS A 415 -8.49 9.25 3.64
C HIS A 415 -8.37 7.73 3.40
N LEU A 416 -9.37 7.13 2.74
CA LEU A 416 -9.31 5.73 2.30
C LEU A 416 -8.11 5.47 1.37
N LEU A 417 -7.95 6.28 0.32
CA LEU A 417 -6.89 6.09 -0.67
C LEU A 417 -5.49 6.15 -0.05
N LEU A 418 -5.25 7.10 0.86
CA LEU A 418 -3.96 7.22 1.57
C LEU A 418 -3.68 6.00 2.46
N ASN A 419 -4.68 5.51 3.19
CA ASN A 419 -4.52 4.30 4.00
C ASN A 419 -4.26 3.06 3.13
N MET A 420 -4.99 2.91 2.03
CA MET A 420 -4.81 1.78 1.11
C MET A 420 -3.43 1.82 0.46
N TYR A 421 -2.92 3.00 0.11
CA TYR A 421 -1.55 3.15 -0.36
C TYR A 421 -0.53 2.82 0.73
N GLY A 422 -0.69 3.33 1.95
CA GLY A 422 0.20 3.03 3.07
C GLY A 422 0.24 1.54 3.39
N LEU A 423 -0.92 0.88 3.41
CA LEU A 423 -1.07 -0.55 3.58
C LEU A 423 -0.45 -1.35 2.43
N TRP A 424 -0.64 -0.93 1.18
CA TRP A 424 -0.01 -1.54 0.02
C TRP A 424 1.51 -1.36 0.01
N ALA A 425 2.00 -0.19 0.40
CA ALA A 425 3.43 0.11 0.44
C ALA A 425 4.11 -0.69 1.55
N LEU A 426 3.69 -0.51 2.81
CA LEU A 426 4.34 -1.10 3.98
C LEU A 426 3.91 -2.54 4.22
N GLY A 427 2.61 -2.84 4.13
CA GLY A 427 2.07 -4.16 4.42
C GLY A 427 2.67 -5.25 3.56
N ARG A 428 2.94 -4.97 2.29
CA ARG A 428 3.64 -5.95 1.43
C ARG A 428 5.02 -6.27 1.98
N PHE A 429 5.82 -5.29 2.37
CA PHE A 429 7.13 -5.57 2.97
C PHE A 429 7.01 -6.41 4.24
N VAL A 430 6.04 -6.10 5.10
CA VAL A 430 5.78 -6.90 6.31
C VAL A 430 5.36 -8.32 5.95
N GLU A 431 4.44 -8.51 5.00
CA GLU A 431 3.98 -9.85 4.58
C GLU A 431 5.09 -10.69 3.96
N HIS A 432 5.97 -10.08 3.16
CA HIS A 432 7.14 -10.78 2.61
C HIS A 432 8.14 -11.18 3.69
N MET A 433 8.26 -10.38 4.76
CA MET A 433 9.24 -10.60 5.82
C MET A 433 8.72 -11.56 6.91
N PHE A 434 7.48 -11.39 7.36
CA PHE A 434 6.89 -12.12 8.49
C PHE A 434 5.99 -13.28 8.06
N GLY A 435 5.51 -13.28 6.80
CA GLY A 435 4.48 -14.18 6.30
C GLY A 435 3.05 -13.72 6.66
N SER A 436 2.07 -14.17 5.90
CA SER A 436 0.67 -13.70 5.98
C SER A 436 0.09 -13.78 7.39
N VAL A 437 0.15 -14.93 8.06
CA VAL A 437 -0.47 -15.12 9.39
C VAL A 437 0.06 -14.13 10.44
N ARG A 438 1.38 -13.91 10.47
CA ARG A 438 2.01 -12.99 11.42
C ARG A 438 1.70 -11.54 11.06
N THR A 439 1.67 -11.21 9.78
CA THR A 439 1.25 -9.88 9.32
C THR A 439 -0.20 -9.58 9.69
N ALA A 440 -1.11 -10.56 9.61
CA ALA A 440 -2.50 -10.39 10.04
C ALA A 440 -2.58 -10.03 11.53
N ALA A 441 -1.84 -10.76 12.38
CA ALA A 441 -1.80 -10.48 13.81
C ALA A 441 -1.18 -9.11 14.13
N ILE A 442 -0.07 -8.75 13.48
CA ILE A 442 0.56 -7.43 13.65
C ILE A 442 -0.42 -6.31 13.25
N TYR A 443 -1.07 -6.42 12.09
CA TYR A 443 -2.03 -5.42 11.61
C TYR A 443 -3.24 -5.30 12.55
N ALA A 444 -3.82 -6.43 12.94
CA ALA A 444 -4.99 -6.49 13.80
C ALA A 444 -4.71 -5.90 15.19
N VAL A 445 -3.63 -6.34 15.86
CA VAL A 445 -3.26 -5.85 17.19
C VAL A 445 -2.86 -4.39 17.15
N ALA A 446 -2.08 -3.96 16.15
CA ALA A 446 -1.73 -2.56 16.02
C ALA A 446 -2.95 -1.66 15.78
N GLY A 447 -3.90 -2.10 14.95
CA GLY A 447 -5.16 -1.37 14.73
C GLY A 447 -5.97 -1.24 16.01
N VAL A 448 -6.21 -2.37 16.71
CA VAL A 448 -6.98 -2.38 17.96
C VAL A 448 -6.28 -1.60 19.06
N ALA A 449 -4.96 -1.76 19.24
CA ALA A 449 -4.19 -1.03 20.25
C ALA A 449 -4.16 0.46 19.94
N GLY A 450 -4.07 0.86 18.67
CA GLY A 450 -4.22 2.25 18.24
C GLY A 450 -5.60 2.80 18.59
N ALA A 451 -6.68 2.13 18.19
CA ALA A 451 -8.04 2.56 18.51
C ALA A 451 -8.32 2.58 20.03
N ALA A 452 -7.73 1.66 20.80
CA ALA A 452 -7.81 1.67 22.25
C ALA A 452 -7.01 2.83 22.87
N ALA A 453 -5.80 3.11 22.38
CA ALA A 453 -5.01 4.25 22.81
C ALA A 453 -5.74 5.58 22.51
N SER A 454 -6.40 5.68 21.36
CA SER A 454 -7.31 6.77 21.02
C SER A 454 -8.37 6.95 22.10
N TYR A 455 -9.12 5.90 22.42
CA TYR A 455 -10.16 5.96 23.45
C TYR A 455 -9.63 6.36 24.83
N LEU A 456 -8.48 5.81 25.24
CA LEU A 456 -7.92 5.99 26.59
C LEU A 456 -7.22 7.35 26.79
N VAL A 457 -6.55 7.85 25.76
CA VAL A 457 -5.59 8.96 25.89
C VAL A 457 -5.99 10.17 25.06
N SER A 458 -6.71 9.97 23.95
CA SER A 458 -7.07 11.08 23.07
C SER A 458 -8.17 11.95 23.67
N GLY A 459 -8.06 13.26 23.46
CA GLY A 459 -9.19 14.18 23.60
C GLY A 459 -10.13 14.14 22.39
N ALA A 460 -9.82 13.36 21.36
CA ALA A 460 -10.67 13.23 20.18
C ALA A 460 -11.97 12.52 20.54
N ALA A 461 -13.08 13.20 20.28
CA ALA A 461 -14.42 12.65 20.46
C ALA A 461 -14.69 11.45 19.54
N LEU A 462 -14.01 11.41 18.39
CA LEU A 462 -14.22 10.46 17.31
C LEU A 462 -12.91 10.11 16.60
N SER A 463 -12.72 8.84 16.28
CA SER A 463 -11.58 8.34 15.49
C SER A 463 -12.01 7.25 14.51
N ALA A 464 -11.40 7.22 13.33
CA ALA A 464 -11.66 6.22 12.31
C ALA A 464 -10.45 6.06 11.39
N GLY A 465 -10.23 4.85 10.89
CA GLY A 465 -9.27 4.59 9.82
C GLY A 465 -8.22 3.55 10.19
N ALA A 466 -7.64 2.95 9.16
CA ALA A 466 -6.57 1.96 9.31
C ALA A 466 -5.21 2.55 9.72
N SER A 467 -5.12 3.86 9.92
CA SER A 467 -3.83 4.56 9.99
C SER A 467 -2.97 4.13 11.18
N GLY A 468 -3.57 3.86 12.35
CA GLY A 468 -2.86 3.25 13.48
C GLY A 468 -2.28 1.86 13.15
N ALA A 469 -3.03 1.03 12.44
CA ALA A 469 -2.55 -0.28 11.98
C ALA A 469 -1.41 -0.15 10.96
N VAL A 470 -1.51 0.81 10.03
CA VAL A 470 -0.45 1.10 9.03
C VAL A 470 0.83 1.61 9.70
N LEU A 471 0.72 2.49 10.69
CA LEU A 471 1.86 2.93 11.51
C LEU A 471 2.43 1.77 12.33
N GLY A 472 1.60 0.84 12.80
CA GLY A 472 2.07 -0.41 13.39
C GLY A 472 2.87 -1.29 12.46
N LEU A 473 2.51 -1.36 11.17
CA LEU A 473 3.33 -2.04 10.16
C LEU A 473 4.70 -1.34 9.99
N ALA A 474 4.74 -0.01 10.05
CA ALA A 474 6.01 0.72 10.06
C ALA A 474 6.85 0.40 11.31
N GLY A 475 6.21 0.38 12.48
CA GLY A 475 6.82 0.00 13.76
C GLY A 475 7.39 -1.42 13.74
N ALA A 476 6.65 -2.35 13.14
CA ALA A 476 7.09 -3.73 12.96
C ALA A 476 8.36 -3.84 12.10
N LEU A 477 8.42 -3.10 10.97
CA LEU A 477 9.61 -3.05 10.11
C LEU A 477 10.80 -2.40 10.83
N LEU A 478 10.57 -1.29 11.54
CA LEU A 478 11.61 -0.60 12.30
C LEU A 478 12.18 -1.50 13.40
N ALA A 479 11.34 -2.21 14.15
CA ALA A 479 11.76 -3.15 15.18
C ALA A 479 12.57 -4.30 14.60
N GLU A 480 12.11 -4.94 13.51
CA GLU A 480 12.81 -6.08 12.91
C GLU A 480 14.16 -5.66 12.29
N LEU A 481 14.20 -4.57 11.52
CA LEU A 481 15.44 -4.05 10.93
C LEU A 481 16.40 -3.44 11.98
N GLY A 482 15.86 -3.02 13.12
CA GLY A 482 16.59 -2.41 14.23
C GLY A 482 17.19 -3.42 15.22
N LEU A 483 16.42 -4.45 15.58
CA LEU A 483 16.79 -5.50 16.54
C LEU A 483 17.53 -6.67 15.89
N ARG A 484 17.29 -6.96 14.60
CA ARG A 484 17.88 -8.10 13.88
C ARG A 484 18.84 -7.63 12.78
N ARG A 485 19.76 -6.73 13.13
CA ARG A 485 20.63 -6.04 12.17
C ARG A 485 21.48 -6.97 11.33
N ASP A 486 21.95 -8.06 11.92
CA ASP A 486 22.86 -9.03 11.30
C ASP A 486 22.12 -9.99 10.35
N ALA A 487 20.79 -10.03 10.43
CA ALA A 487 19.95 -10.89 9.59
C ALA A 487 19.71 -10.32 8.18
N TYR A 488 20.15 -9.08 7.90
CA TYR A 488 19.88 -8.36 6.65
C TYR A 488 21.14 -7.64 6.11
N PRO A 489 21.36 -7.61 4.77
CA PRO A 489 22.52 -6.92 4.19
C PRO A 489 22.58 -5.45 4.59
N LYS A 490 23.73 -5.02 5.16
CA LYS A 490 23.92 -3.67 5.74
C LYS A 490 23.53 -2.53 4.80
N ARG A 491 23.89 -2.63 3.51
CA ARG A 491 23.59 -1.60 2.49
C ARG A 491 22.07 -1.42 2.31
N TRP A 492 21.34 -2.51 2.05
CA TRP A 492 19.88 -2.50 1.89
C TRP A 492 19.16 -2.08 3.18
N ARG A 493 19.49 -2.74 4.30
CA ARG A 493 18.88 -2.50 5.62
C ARG A 493 19.02 -1.04 6.04
N SER A 494 20.22 -0.46 5.93
CA SER A 494 20.47 0.90 6.42
C SER A 494 19.73 1.97 5.61
N GLY A 495 19.58 1.77 4.30
CA GLY A 495 18.80 2.65 3.44
C GLY A 495 17.31 2.61 3.80
N LEU A 496 16.74 1.40 3.85
CA LEU A 496 15.34 1.19 4.17
C LEU A 496 14.99 1.69 5.59
N PHE A 497 15.81 1.38 6.58
CA PHE A 497 15.60 1.82 7.97
C PHE A 497 15.57 3.35 8.09
N ARG A 498 16.52 4.06 7.46
CA ARG A 498 16.53 5.55 7.48
C ARG A 498 15.31 6.15 6.80
N LEU A 499 14.90 5.57 5.67
CA LEU A 499 13.69 6.01 4.96
C LEU A 499 12.45 5.80 5.83
N LEU A 500 12.27 4.62 6.41
CA LEU A 500 11.14 4.32 7.29
C LEU A 500 11.11 5.23 8.52
N LEU A 501 12.27 5.48 9.15
CA LEU A 501 12.38 6.35 10.30
C LEU A 501 11.99 7.79 9.93
N LEU A 502 12.46 8.30 8.79
CA LEU A 502 12.11 9.62 8.32
C LEU A 502 10.61 9.75 8.03
N LEU A 503 10.04 8.82 7.26
CA LEU A 503 8.62 8.87 6.89
C LEU A 503 7.71 8.74 8.12
N THR A 504 8.04 7.82 9.03
CA THR A 504 7.28 7.60 10.28
C THR A 504 7.41 8.81 11.20
N GLY A 505 8.62 9.30 11.41
CA GLY A 505 8.88 10.47 12.25
C GLY A 505 8.21 11.73 11.72
N ALA A 506 8.24 11.94 10.39
CA ALA A 506 7.53 13.04 9.77
C ALA A 506 6.00 12.92 9.94
N ASN A 507 5.43 11.72 9.75
CA ASN A 507 3.99 11.51 9.92
C ASN A 507 3.52 11.84 11.36
N VAL A 508 4.27 11.38 12.36
CA VAL A 508 4.02 11.71 13.77
C VAL A 508 4.17 13.21 14.03
N ALA A 509 5.27 13.83 13.56
CA ALA A 509 5.50 15.26 13.75
C ALA A 509 4.39 16.13 13.12
N ILE A 510 3.95 15.78 11.92
CA ILE A 510 2.83 16.45 11.24
C ILE A 510 1.57 16.36 12.09
N GLY A 511 1.27 15.20 12.64
CA GLY A 511 0.02 15.05 13.36
C GLY A 511 0.00 15.72 14.74
N PHE A 512 1.14 16.04 15.33
CA PHE A 512 1.19 17.00 16.45
C PHE A 512 0.86 18.45 16.03
N ALA A 513 1.08 18.81 14.76
CA ALA A 513 0.75 20.14 14.24
C ALA A 513 -0.73 20.27 13.80
N TYR A 514 -1.46 19.16 13.65
CA TYR A 514 -2.85 19.15 13.17
C TYR A 514 -3.76 18.38 14.15
N PRO A 515 -4.57 19.08 14.99
CA PRO A 515 -5.39 18.46 16.03
C PRO A 515 -6.40 17.41 15.56
N ALA A 516 -6.80 17.43 14.28
CA ALA A 516 -7.69 16.43 13.72
C ALA A 516 -7.01 15.07 13.44
N ILE A 517 -5.68 14.98 13.56
CA ILE A 517 -4.96 13.72 13.44
C ILE A 517 -4.84 13.09 14.84
N ASP A 518 -5.41 11.90 14.96
CA ASP A 518 -5.36 11.13 16.19
C ASP A 518 -3.96 10.57 16.48
N GLN A 519 -3.17 11.34 17.24
CA GLN A 519 -1.81 10.95 17.63
C GLN A 519 -1.78 9.74 18.56
N ALA A 520 -2.77 9.59 19.43
CA ALA A 520 -2.84 8.45 20.32
C ALA A 520 -3.01 7.15 19.53
N ALA A 521 -3.85 7.16 18.49
CA ALA A 521 -3.97 6.03 17.57
C ALA A 521 -2.68 5.69 16.84
N HIS A 522 -1.97 6.70 16.32
CA HIS A 522 -0.73 6.50 15.57
C HIS A 522 0.39 5.95 16.44
N LEU A 523 0.62 6.55 17.61
CA LEU A 523 1.67 6.13 18.54
C LEU A 523 1.35 4.77 19.18
N GLY A 524 0.10 4.55 19.57
CA GLY A 524 -0.36 3.27 20.10
C GLY A 524 -0.17 2.13 19.10
N GLY A 525 -0.58 2.36 17.85
CA GLY A 525 -0.38 1.40 16.76
C GLY A 525 1.10 1.14 16.46
N LEU A 526 1.92 2.20 16.35
CA LEU A 526 3.36 2.12 16.13
C LEU A 526 4.06 1.26 17.19
N ALA A 527 3.77 1.53 18.47
CA ALA A 527 4.35 0.80 19.60
C ALA A 527 3.90 -0.66 19.62
N ALA A 528 2.60 -0.92 19.47
CA ALA A 528 2.05 -2.27 19.44
C ALA A 528 2.63 -3.10 18.29
N GLY A 529 2.77 -2.52 17.10
CA GLY A 529 3.38 -3.17 15.95
C GLY A 529 4.86 -3.53 16.18
N ALA A 530 5.63 -2.64 16.81
CA ALA A 530 7.01 -2.90 17.19
C ALA A 530 7.14 -4.05 18.21
N VAL A 531 6.29 -4.06 19.24
CA VAL A 531 6.22 -5.15 20.24
C VAL A 531 5.83 -6.47 19.59
N MET A 532 4.80 -6.47 18.75
CA MET A 532 4.35 -7.66 18.03
C MET A 532 5.41 -8.20 17.09
N ALA A 533 6.18 -7.35 16.41
CA ALA A 533 7.28 -7.79 15.57
C ALA A 533 8.41 -8.44 16.38
N ALA A 534 8.76 -7.88 17.54
CA ALA A 534 9.75 -8.48 18.42
C ALA A 534 9.33 -9.88 18.90
N TRP A 535 8.05 -10.05 19.23
CA TRP A 535 7.49 -11.34 19.66
C TRP A 535 7.30 -12.34 18.52
N LEU A 536 6.75 -11.91 17.39
CA LEU A 536 6.40 -12.74 16.23
C LEU A 536 7.50 -12.78 15.16
N SER A 537 8.76 -12.48 15.49
CA SER A 537 9.82 -12.45 14.48
C SER A 537 9.85 -13.78 13.66
N PRO A 538 10.11 -13.75 12.35
CA PRO A 538 10.20 -14.96 11.53
C PRO A 538 11.48 -15.76 11.82
N ARG A 539 12.43 -15.18 12.58
CA ARG A 539 13.77 -15.74 12.81
C ARG A 539 13.91 -16.54 14.10
N TRP A 540 12.80 -16.83 14.78
CA TRP A 540 12.82 -17.76 15.91
C TRP A 540 13.05 -19.19 15.39
N GLY A 541 13.68 -20.05 16.21
CA GLY A 541 13.83 -21.47 15.88
C GLY A 541 12.48 -22.15 15.62
N VAL A 542 12.48 -23.23 14.82
CA VAL A 542 11.28 -23.87 14.23
C VAL A 542 10.16 -24.11 15.24
N GLY A 543 10.47 -24.58 16.45
CA GLY A 543 9.47 -24.81 17.51
C GLY A 543 8.77 -23.53 17.97
N ARG A 544 9.53 -22.47 18.25
CA ARG A 544 8.98 -21.17 18.66
C ARG A 544 8.24 -20.48 17.50
N ALA A 545 8.68 -20.67 16.26
CA ALA A 545 8.03 -20.13 15.07
C ALA A 545 6.63 -20.72 14.82
N ARG A 546 6.39 -21.99 15.18
CA ARG A 546 5.05 -22.62 15.11
C ARG A 546 4.12 -22.08 16.19
N ILE A 547 4.59 -22.01 17.44
CA ILE A 547 3.81 -21.48 18.57
C ILE A 547 3.37 -20.04 18.29
N THR A 548 4.28 -19.19 17.83
CA THR A 548 3.96 -17.80 17.47
C THR A 548 3.00 -17.70 16.29
N ALA A 549 3.05 -18.63 15.33
CA ALA A 549 2.10 -18.66 14.21
C ALA A 549 0.68 -19.07 14.66
N VAL A 550 0.55 -20.06 15.55
CA VAL A 550 -0.76 -20.46 16.11
C VAL A 550 -1.35 -19.33 16.94
N ALA A 551 -0.54 -18.72 17.81
CA ALA A 551 -0.97 -17.57 18.61
C ALA A 551 -1.38 -16.38 17.71
N ALA A 552 -0.63 -16.11 16.66
CA ALA A 552 -0.97 -15.08 15.67
C ALA A 552 -2.30 -15.38 14.97
N ALA A 553 -2.54 -16.64 14.56
CA ALA A 553 -3.80 -17.04 13.94
C ALA A 553 -5.00 -16.89 14.89
N ALA A 554 -4.84 -17.28 16.16
CA ALA A 554 -5.87 -17.14 17.20
C ALA A 554 -6.21 -15.67 17.45
N ILE A 555 -5.20 -14.80 17.57
CA ILE A 555 -5.38 -13.35 17.75
C ILE A 555 -6.11 -12.74 16.54
N ALA A 556 -5.65 -13.06 15.33
CA ALA A 556 -6.29 -12.56 14.11
C ALA A 556 -7.76 -13.02 13.99
N GLY A 557 -8.03 -14.28 14.34
CA GLY A 557 -9.40 -14.83 14.37
C GLY A 557 -10.29 -14.14 15.39
N LEU A 558 -9.79 -13.88 16.60
CA LEU A 558 -10.53 -13.17 17.65
C LEU A 558 -10.89 -11.74 17.22
N VAL A 559 -9.93 -11.00 16.66
CA VAL A 559 -10.19 -9.63 16.17
C VAL A 559 -11.19 -9.67 15.02
N ALA A 560 -11.07 -10.61 14.07
CA ALA A 560 -12.02 -10.75 12.99
C ALA A 560 -13.45 -11.04 13.49
N ALA A 561 -13.60 -11.91 14.50
CA ALA A 561 -14.88 -12.19 15.12
C ALA A 561 -15.47 -10.96 15.82
N ALA A 562 -14.65 -10.20 16.55
CA ALA A 562 -15.07 -8.95 17.19
C ALA A 562 -15.49 -7.89 16.16
N THR A 563 -14.78 -7.78 15.03
CA THR A 563 -15.15 -6.90 13.92
C THR A 563 -16.46 -7.33 13.27
N LEU A 564 -16.68 -8.62 13.06
CA LEU A 564 -17.94 -9.13 12.48
C LEU A 564 -19.13 -8.84 13.39
N TYR A 565 -18.98 -9.12 14.69
CA TYR A 565 -19.99 -8.77 15.69
C TYR A 565 -20.27 -7.26 15.67
N GLY A 566 -19.23 -6.43 15.64
CA GLY A 566 -19.38 -4.98 15.57
C GLY A 566 -20.06 -4.48 14.30
N ALA A 567 -19.82 -5.12 13.15
CA ALA A 567 -20.51 -4.77 11.91
C ALA A 567 -22.02 -5.04 12.00
N VAL A 568 -22.42 -6.17 12.61
CA VAL A 568 -23.83 -6.48 12.88
C VAL A 568 -24.41 -5.48 13.88
N ALA A 569 -23.72 -5.24 14.99
CA ALA A 569 -24.16 -4.30 16.02
C ALA A 569 -24.31 -2.87 15.48
N ALA A 570 -23.40 -2.40 14.62
CA ALA A 570 -23.49 -1.10 13.98
C ALA A 570 -24.70 -0.96 13.05
N ALA A 571 -25.13 -2.05 12.43
CA ALA A 571 -26.31 -2.07 11.56
C ALA A 571 -27.63 -2.11 12.35
N THR A 572 -27.62 -2.62 13.58
CA THR A 572 -28.85 -2.82 14.38
C THR A 572 -29.04 -1.81 15.51
N THR A 573 -28.00 -1.06 15.90
CA THR A 573 -28.07 -0.16 17.06
C THR A 573 -28.35 1.28 16.63
N SER A 574 -29.39 1.89 17.20
CA SER A 574 -29.71 3.30 16.96
C SER A 574 -28.77 4.22 17.75
N TYR A 575 -28.65 5.50 17.35
CA TYR A 575 -27.91 6.47 18.14
C TYR A 575 -28.67 6.87 19.42
N ALA A 576 -30.01 6.88 19.38
CA ALA A 576 -30.79 7.06 20.61
C ALA A 576 -30.61 5.92 21.61
N ASP A 577 -30.50 4.67 21.16
CA ASP A 577 -30.21 3.53 22.07
C ASP A 577 -28.91 3.74 22.84
N LEU A 578 -27.89 4.29 22.16
CA LEU A 578 -26.60 4.63 22.77
C LEU A 578 -26.74 5.70 23.85
N LEU A 579 -27.52 6.76 23.58
CA LEU A 579 -27.76 7.83 24.55
C LEU A 579 -28.64 7.38 25.71
N ALA A 580 -29.65 6.54 25.44
CA ALA A 580 -30.57 6.00 26.43
C ALA A 580 -29.89 5.02 27.40
N ALA A 581 -28.83 4.34 26.98
CA ALA A 581 -28.04 3.46 27.83
C ALA A 581 -27.21 4.21 28.88
N GLN A 582 -27.06 5.54 28.76
CA GLN A 582 -26.29 6.36 29.69
C GLN A 582 -27.18 6.92 30.81
N PRO A 583 -26.75 6.90 32.09
CA PRO A 583 -27.53 7.46 33.17
C PRO A 583 -27.72 8.97 32.99
N PRO A 584 -28.97 9.47 32.98
CA PRO A 584 -29.22 10.89 32.78
C PRO A 584 -28.77 11.70 34.01
N ARG A 585 -28.27 12.91 33.77
CA ARG A 585 -27.83 13.83 34.82
C ARG A 585 -28.60 15.15 34.74
N PRO A 586 -28.95 15.74 35.90
CA PRO A 586 -29.63 17.04 35.92
C PRO A 586 -28.71 18.14 35.38
N ARG A 587 -29.26 18.96 34.48
CA ARG A 587 -28.59 20.11 33.85
C ARG A 587 -29.45 21.35 34.06
N ALA A 588 -28.91 22.32 34.78
CA ALA A 588 -29.60 23.56 35.09
C ALA A 588 -29.37 24.59 33.98
N PHE A 589 -30.48 25.12 33.47
CA PHE A 589 -30.58 26.31 32.66
C PHE A 589 -31.23 27.42 33.50
N PRO A 590 -31.20 28.70 33.07
CA PRO A 590 -31.92 29.76 33.76
C PRO A 590 -33.42 29.43 33.93
N GLY A 591 -33.84 29.14 35.17
CA GLY A 591 -35.23 28.85 35.54
C GLY A 591 -35.73 27.42 35.28
N VAL A 592 -34.93 26.53 34.67
CA VAL A 592 -35.36 25.16 34.35
C VAL A 592 -34.22 24.15 34.46
N VAL A 593 -34.50 22.96 35.01
CA VAL A 593 -33.58 21.82 35.06
C VAL A 593 -34.12 20.71 34.18
N VAL A 594 -33.25 20.13 33.36
CA VAL A 594 -33.55 19.00 32.46
C VAL A 594 -32.56 17.88 32.73
N ASP A 595 -33.01 16.63 32.73
CA ASP A 595 -32.14 15.46 32.83
C ASP A 595 -31.65 15.10 31.42
N ALA A 596 -30.34 15.26 31.19
CA ALA A 596 -29.70 15.01 29.89
C ALA A 596 -28.76 13.80 29.96
N PRO A 597 -28.54 13.08 28.86
CA PRO A 597 -27.53 12.02 28.81
C PRO A 597 -26.16 12.51 29.29
N ALA A 598 -25.42 11.67 30.02
CA ALA A 598 -24.10 11.98 30.57
C ALA A 598 -23.11 12.65 29.59
N PRO A 599 -22.97 12.25 28.30
CA PRO A 599 -22.04 12.88 27.37
C PRO A 599 -22.40 14.32 26.97
N TRP A 600 -23.57 14.83 27.34
CA TRP A 600 -23.95 16.22 27.03
C TRP A 600 -23.50 17.15 28.15
N ARG A 601 -22.76 18.20 27.80
CA ARG A 601 -22.24 19.21 28.74
C ARG A 601 -22.85 20.58 28.48
N LEU A 602 -23.07 21.31 29.56
CA LEU A 602 -23.52 22.70 29.50
C LEU A 602 -22.32 23.59 29.18
N ALA A 603 -22.36 24.29 28.04
CA ALA A 603 -21.36 25.26 27.62
C ALA A 603 -22.06 26.50 27.07
N GLY A 604 -21.79 27.68 27.65
CA GLY A 604 -22.39 28.93 27.17
C GLY A 604 -23.93 29.02 27.26
N GLY A 605 -24.55 28.22 28.13
CA GLY A 605 -26.02 28.15 28.26
C GLY A 605 -26.70 27.17 27.30
N GLU A 606 -25.93 26.38 26.55
CA GLU A 606 -26.41 25.32 25.65
C GLU A 606 -25.89 23.97 26.13
N LEU A 607 -26.71 22.92 26.08
CA LEU A 607 -26.23 21.54 26.18
C LEU A 607 -25.69 21.13 24.82
N ALA A 608 -24.41 20.76 24.77
CA ALA A 608 -23.77 20.21 23.58
C ALA A 608 -23.30 18.79 23.86
N ASP A 609 -23.39 17.91 22.87
CA ASP A 609 -22.76 16.60 22.99
C ASP A 609 -21.23 16.71 22.94
N ASP A 610 -20.54 15.90 23.74
CA ASP A 610 -19.09 15.77 23.72
C ASP A 610 -18.60 14.98 22.49
N SER A 611 -19.50 14.47 21.64
CA SER A 611 -19.14 13.67 20.47
C SER A 611 -18.60 14.50 19.30
N GLY A 612 -18.64 15.83 19.40
CA GLY A 612 -18.23 16.75 18.33
C GLY A 612 -19.20 16.74 17.14
N LEU A 613 -20.34 16.08 17.31
CA LEU A 613 -21.48 16.13 16.42
C LEU A 613 -22.26 17.34 16.91
N TYR A 614 -22.63 18.27 16.05
CA TYR A 614 -23.19 19.56 16.48
C TYR A 614 -24.63 19.44 17.00
N ILE A 615 -24.90 18.52 17.92
CA ILE A 615 -26.17 18.40 18.61
C ILE A 615 -26.15 19.39 19.77
N ARG A 616 -26.99 20.41 19.64
CA ARG A 616 -27.17 21.43 20.67
C ARG A 616 -28.61 21.46 21.11
N PHE A 617 -28.79 21.66 22.40
CA PHE A 617 -30.09 21.76 23.03
C PHE A 617 -30.06 22.91 24.01
N GLU A 618 -31.01 23.83 23.87
CA GLU A 618 -31.19 24.89 24.86
C GLU A 618 -32.64 24.99 25.29
N VAL A 619 -32.84 25.34 26.56
CA VAL A 619 -34.15 25.71 27.12
C VAL A 619 -33.93 26.94 27.98
N ARG A 620 -34.81 27.93 27.86
CA ARG A 620 -34.75 29.16 28.64
C ARG A 620 -36.14 29.56 29.13
N ALA A 621 -36.20 30.15 30.31
CA ALA A 621 -37.41 30.80 30.80
C ALA A 621 -37.62 32.17 30.13
N VAL A 622 -38.85 32.45 29.69
CA VAL A 622 -39.27 33.69 29.04
C VAL A 622 -40.41 34.30 29.86
N SER A 623 -40.23 35.57 30.29
CA SER A 623 -41.08 36.23 31.29
C SER A 623 -42.21 37.10 30.73
N SER A 624 -42.27 37.35 29.42
CA SER A 624 -43.27 38.22 28.80
C SER A 624 -44.37 37.43 28.07
N LEU A 625 -45.60 37.53 28.59
CA LEU A 625 -46.94 37.28 28.03
C LEU A 625 -47.04 36.76 26.58
N VAL A 626 -46.75 35.49 26.36
CA VAL A 626 -46.91 34.80 25.07
C VAL A 626 -47.40 33.38 25.39
N ASP A 627 -48.39 32.85 24.68
CA ASP A 627 -48.77 31.44 24.86
C ASP A 627 -47.70 30.49 24.28
N ALA A 628 -47.82 29.17 24.50
CA ALA A 628 -46.80 28.24 24.03
C ALA A 628 -46.63 28.23 22.49
N ASP A 629 -47.68 28.53 21.72
CA ASP A 629 -47.62 28.49 20.26
C ASP A 629 -46.94 29.74 19.69
N GLU A 630 -47.27 30.92 20.22
CA GLU A 630 -46.61 32.17 19.82
C GLU A 630 -45.13 32.21 20.29
N ALA A 631 -44.79 31.51 21.38
CA ALA A 631 -43.41 31.34 21.81
C ALA A 631 -42.60 30.43 20.86
N VAL A 632 -43.21 29.39 20.30
CA VAL A 632 -42.59 28.56 19.24
C VAL A 632 -42.33 29.42 18.00
N ASP A 633 -43.28 30.27 17.61
CA ASP A 633 -43.12 31.18 16.48
C ASP A 633 -41.98 32.20 16.70
N ALA A 634 -41.86 32.72 17.92
CA ALA A 634 -40.75 33.60 18.29
C ALA A 634 -39.38 32.89 18.21
N VAL A 635 -39.29 31.62 18.67
CA VAL A 635 -38.07 30.82 18.53
C VAL A 635 -37.75 30.61 17.04
N VAL A 636 -38.71 30.19 16.23
CA VAL A 636 -38.51 29.99 14.78
C VAL A 636 -38.04 31.29 14.10
N ALA A 637 -38.64 32.43 14.42
CA ALA A 637 -38.26 33.72 13.86
C ALA A 637 -36.85 34.17 14.29
N ARG A 638 -36.42 33.82 15.51
CA ARG A 638 -35.06 34.08 16.01
C ARG A 638 -34.02 33.25 15.26
N GLU A 639 -34.31 31.97 15.04
CA GLU A 639 -33.41 31.09 14.28
C GLU A 639 -33.25 31.53 12.82
N ARG A 640 -34.27 32.19 12.23
CA ARG A 640 -34.22 32.71 10.86
C ARG A 640 -33.38 33.99 10.67
N ARG A 641 -33.36 34.91 11.65
CA ARG A 641 -32.85 36.28 11.44
C ARG A 641 -31.33 36.42 11.55
N ASP A 642 -30.74 36.04 12.68
CA ASP A 642 -29.32 36.38 12.97
C ASP A 642 -28.52 35.26 13.65
N ALA A 643 -29.16 34.19 14.15
CA ALA A 643 -28.50 33.21 15.02
C ALA A 643 -27.80 32.06 14.29
N LEU A 644 -28.34 31.57 13.16
CA LEU A 644 -27.83 30.38 12.47
C LEU A 644 -26.53 30.66 11.69
N ALA A 645 -26.37 31.86 11.14
CA ALA A 645 -25.12 32.28 10.48
C ALA A 645 -23.94 32.39 11.46
N LEU A 646 -24.18 32.96 12.66
CA LEU A 646 -23.20 32.98 13.77
C LEU A 646 -22.85 31.58 14.30
N ARG A 647 -23.67 30.58 13.96
CA ARG A 647 -23.52 29.18 14.36
C ARG A 647 -22.97 28.28 13.23
N GLY A 648 -22.62 28.85 12.07
CA GLY A 648 -21.99 28.15 10.96
C GLY A 648 -22.95 27.60 9.88
N PHE A 649 -24.21 28.04 9.86
CA PHE A 649 -25.18 27.67 8.83
C PHE A 649 -25.26 28.75 7.75
N ASP A 650 -25.13 28.36 6.48
CA ASP A 650 -25.03 29.28 5.34
C ASP A 650 -26.36 29.52 4.62
N ALA A 651 -27.36 28.65 4.80
CA ALA A 651 -28.70 28.82 4.21
C ALA A 651 -29.78 28.13 5.06
N VAL A 652 -30.91 28.81 5.32
CA VAL A 652 -32.07 28.23 6.01
C VAL A 652 -33.22 28.13 5.02
N ARG A 653 -33.83 26.95 4.89
CA ARG A 653 -34.98 26.72 3.99
C ARG A 653 -36.18 26.25 4.82
N GLU A 654 -37.32 26.89 4.63
CA GLU A 654 -38.57 26.45 5.26
C GLU A 654 -39.17 25.28 4.46
N ALA A 655 -38.83 24.04 4.86
CA ALA A 655 -39.71 22.92 4.57
C ALA A 655 -40.98 23.10 5.44
N ARG A 656 -42.15 23.02 4.81
CA ARG A 656 -43.49 23.27 5.40
C ARG A 656 -43.53 23.04 6.91
N SER A 657 -43.91 24.07 7.68
CA SER A 657 -44.20 23.98 9.12
C SER A 657 -45.06 22.74 9.41
N THR A 658 -44.42 21.68 9.87
CA THR A 658 -45.10 20.43 10.23
C THR A 658 -45.09 20.34 11.75
N PRO A 659 -46.27 20.28 12.39
CA PRO A 659 -46.36 20.10 13.85
C PRO A 659 -45.59 18.86 14.28
N LEU A 660 -44.69 19.00 15.27
CA LEU A 660 -43.96 17.88 15.84
C LEU A 660 -44.71 17.37 17.07
N ARG A 661 -44.95 16.05 17.15
CA ARG A 661 -45.54 15.44 18.36
C ARG A 661 -44.49 15.37 19.46
N LEU A 662 -44.60 16.28 20.42
CA LEU A 662 -43.82 16.30 21.66
C LEU A 662 -44.67 15.82 22.84
N PRO A 663 -44.05 15.36 23.95
CA PRO A 663 -44.80 14.98 25.14
C PRO A 663 -45.58 16.18 25.68
N ALA A 664 -46.87 15.98 25.98
CA ALA A 664 -47.69 17.03 26.57
C ALA A 664 -47.07 17.52 27.90
N PRO A 665 -47.08 18.84 28.19
CA PRO A 665 -47.75 19.93 27.47
C PRO A 665 -46.88 20.66 26.42
N TRP A 666 -45.75 20.09 25.98
CA TRP A 666 -44.88 20.76 25.01
C TRP A 666 -45.53 20.88 23.62
N ARG A 667 -45.31 22.04 22.99
CA ARG A 667 -45.61 22.33 21.58
C ARG A 667 -44.32 22.47 20.82
N GLY A 668 -44.31 22.13 19.54
CA GLY A 668 -43.10 22.27 18.73
C GLY A 668 -43.31 22.16 17.22
N ARG A 669 -42.34 22.71 16.50
CA ARG A 669 -42.25 22.71 15.03
C ARG A 669 -40.81 22.43 14.62
N HIS A 670 -40.61 21.89 13.42
CA HIS A 670 -39.27 21.75 12.85
C HIS A 670 -39.05 22.69 11.65
N ILE A 671 -37.80 23.09 11.44
CA ILE A 671 -37.32 23.82 10.27
C ILE A 671 -36.03 23.17 9.75
N GLU A 672 -35.74 23.31 8.45
CA GLU A 672 -34.49 22.82 7.84
C GLU A 672 -33.45 23.94 7.74
N ALA A 673 -32.24 23.64 8.19
CA ALA A 673 -31.07 24.50 8.07
C ALA A 673 -29.95 23.76 7.32
N VAL A 674 -29.19 24.47 6.51
CA VAL A 674 -28.08 23.93 5.73
C VAL A 674 -26.78 24.56 6.20
N ALA A 675 -25.85 23.73 6.64
CA ALA A 675 -24.48 24.13 6.96
C ALA A 675 -23.52 23.65 5.87
N ARG A 676 -22.53 24.47 5.49
CA ARG A 676 -21.46 23.98 4.61
C ARG A 676 -20.58 22.99 5.35
N GLY A 677 -20.63 21.73 4.92
CA GLY A 677 -19.69 20.71 5.35
C GLY A 677 -18.39 20.75 4.53
N PRO A 678 -17.37 19.97 4.93
CA PRO A 678 -16.08 19.92 4.26
C PRO A 678 -16.13 19.39 2.82
N SER A 679 -17.13 18.60 2.47
CA SER A 679 -17.28 17.91 1.19
C SER A 679 -18.64 18.08 0.53
N ALA A 680 -19.69 18.25 1.33
CA ALA A 680 -21.05 18.55 0.90
C ALA A 680 -21.76 19.38 1.97
N ASP A 681 -22.80 20.09 1.56
CA ASP A 681 -23.72 20.74 2.48
C ASP A 681 -24.43 19.69 3.36
N GLU A 682 -24.42 19.90 4.67
CA GLU A 682 -25.14 19.07 5.64
C GLU A 682 -26.48 19.72 5.99
N VAL A 683 -27.55 18.93 5.94
CA VAL A 683 -28.90 19.36 6.34
C VAL A 683 -29.12 19.03 7.81
N TYR A 684 -29.62 20.01 8.54
CA TYR A 684 -29.98 19.91 9.95
C TYR A 684 -31.46 20.21 10.10
N ARG A 685 -32.10 19.46 10.99
CA ARG A 685 -33.44 19.73 11.48
C ARG A 685 -33.34 20.49 12.79
N VAL A 686 -33.83 21.73 12.80
CA VAL A 686 -33.94 22.54 14.02
C VAL A 686 -35.34 22.36 14.57
N VAL A 687 -35.45 21.80 15.77
CA VAL A 687 -36.70 21.59 16.47
C VAL A 687 -36.91 22.73 17.45
N ALA A 688 -37.86 23.61 17.17
CA ALA A 688 -38.31 24.66 18.08
C ALA A 688 -39.42 24.12 18.97
N PHE A 689 -39.36 24.39 20.27
CA PHE A 689 -40.33 23.89 21.22
C PHE A 689 -40.62 24.90 22.35
N ALA A 690 -41.82 24.83 22.92
CA ALA A 690 -42.18 25.61 24.09
C ALA A 690 -43.27 24.94 24.95
N ARG A 691 -43.34 25.31 26.23
CA ARG A 691 -44.45 25.00 27.14
C ARG A 691 -44.66 26.10 28.18
N GLU A 692 -45.87 26.21 28.69
CA GLU A 692 -46.15 27.05 29.85
C GLU A 692 -45.43 26.54 31.11
N ALA A 693 -44.83 27.45 31.87
CA ALA A 693 -44.07 27.12 33.07
C ALA A 693 -45.00 26.97 34.29
N PRO A 694 -44.75 26.02 35.21
CA PRO A 694 -45.59 25.80 36.40
C PRO A 694 -45.74 27.00 37.35
N GLY A 695 -44.89 28.02 37.24
CA GLY A 695 -44.88 29.24 38.06
C GLY A 695 -45.22 30.53 37.30
N GLY A 696 -45.77 30.44 36.09
CA GLY A 696 -46.00 31.57 35.19
C GLY A 696 -44.85 31.84 34.23
N GLY A 697 -45.17 32.37 33.05
CA GLY A 697 -44.24 32.51 31.91
C GLY A 697 -44.16 31.24 31.04
N VAL A 698 -43.21 31.22 30.10
CA VAL A 698 -43.04 30.12 29.13
C VAL A 698 -41.60 29.62 29.13
N TRP A 699 -41.41 28.31 29.05
CA TRP A 699 -40.12 27.71 28.71
C TRP A 699 -40.07 27.47 27.22
N ALA A 700 -39.08 28.05 26.54
CA ALA A 700 -38.92 27.92 25.10
C ALA A 700 -37.46 27.61 24.76
N GLY A 701 -37.25 26.94 23.63
CA GLY A 701 -35.92 26.47 23.24
C GLY A 701 -35.86 25.87 21.85
N SER A 702 -34.65 25.50 21.46
CA SER A 702 -34.35 24.85 20.19
C SER A 702 -33.40 23.67 20.38
N ALA A 703 -33.58 22.65 19.54
CA ALA A 703 -32.64 21.54 19.38
C ALA A 703 -32.16 21.47 17.94
N TYR A 704 -30.85 21.41 17.74
CA TYR A 704 -30.23 21.34 16.40
C TYR A 704 -29.75 19.91 16.19
N LEU A 705 -30.29 19.24 15.18
CA LEU A 705 -30.00 17.84 14.91
C LEU A 705 -29.60 17.67 13.46
N PRO A 706 -28.57 16.87 13.14
CA PRO A 706 -28.36 16.39 11.78
C PRO A 706 -29.64 15.70 11.29
N ASP A 707 -30.14 16.03 10.10
CA ASP A 707 -31.44 15.55 9.63
C ASP A 707 -31.50 14.01 9.59
N ALA A 708 -30.40 13.39 9.16
CA ALA A 708 -30.24 11.92 9.13
C ALA A 708 -30.25 11.23 10.51
N LEU A 709 -30.18 12.00 11.61
CA LEU A 709 -30.33 11.50 12.99
C LEU A 709 -31.59 12.04 13.67
N ALA A 710 -32.35 12.92 13.03
CA ALA A 710 -33.43 13.64 13.70
C ALA A 710 -34.56 12.71 14.18
N ASP A 711 -34.96 11.74 13.36
CA ASP A 711 -35.99 10.76 13.74
C ASP A 711 -35.49 9.82 14.84
N ASP A 712 -34.23 9.39 14.76
CA ASP A 712 -33.56 8.56 15.76
C ASP A 712 -33.47 9.29 17.11
N LEU A 713 -33.12 10.58 17.11
CA LEU A 713 -32.92 11.40 18.32
C LEU A 713 -34.20 12.01 18.91
N SER A 714 -35.31 11.98 18.17
CA SER A 714 -36.60 12.52 18.61
C SER A 714 -37.06 11.96 19.97
N PRO A 715 -36.95 10.65 20.27
CA PRO A 715 -37.25 10.09 21.59
C PRO A 715 -36.36 10.63 22.72
N VAL A 716 -35.08 10.91 22.44
CA VAL A 716 -34.13 11.45 23.43
C VAL A 716 -34.55 12.88 23.81
N ILE A 717 -34.88 13.70 22.82
CA ILE A 717 -35.41 15.06 23.05
C ILE A 717 -36.71 15.00 23.84
N ALA A 718 -37.63 14.11 23.46
CA ALA A 718 -38.88 13.93 24.19
C ALA A 718 -38.63 13.56 25.67
N SER A 719 -37.71 12.63 25.94
CA SER A 719 -37.34 12.25 27.31
C SER A 719 -36.75 13.42 28.10
N MET A 720 -35.87 14.22 27.49
CA MET A 720 -35.32 15.42 28.10
C MET A 720 -36.42 16.43 28.44
N LEU A 721 -37.28 16.76 27.48
CA LEU A 721 -38.39 17.69 27.69
C LEU A 721 -39.38 17.19 28.75
N ALA A 722 -39.62 15.88 28.84
CA ALA A 722 -40.47 15.30 29.87
C ALA A 722 -39.89 15.45 31.29
N SER A 723 -38.56 15.39 31.43
CA SER A 723 -37.86 15.56 32.72
C SER A 723 -37.79 17.01 33.22
N ALA A 724 -38.21 17.97 32.39
CA ALA A 724 -38.04 19.39 32.66
C ALA A 724 -38.84 19.85 33.88
N ARG A 725 -38.16 20.48 34.84
CA ARG A 725 -38.71 20.95 36.12
C ARG A 725 -38.13 22.31 36.51
N PRO A 726 -38.80 23.11 37.38
CA PRO A 726 -38.26 24.39 37.82
C PRO A 726 -36.88 24.22 38.44
N ALA A 727 -35.95 25.13 38.14
CA ALA A 727 -34.70 25.19 38.86
C ALA A 727 -34.96 25.62 40.32
N PRO A 728 -34.32 24.98 41.31
CA PRO A 728 -34.50 25.29 42.73
C PRO A 728 -33.97 26.68 43.11
#